data_AF-A0A0S4IMU7-F1
#
_entry.id   AF-A0A0S4IMU7-F1
#
_cell.length_a   1.000
_cell.length_b   1.000
_cell.length_c   1.000
_cell.angle_alpha   90.00
_cell.angle_beta   90.00
_cell.angle_gamma   90.00
#
_symmetry.space_group_name_H-M   'P 1'
#
loop_
_entity.id
_entity.type
_entity.pdbx_description
1 polymer ?
#
loop_
_entity_poly.entity_id
_entity_poly.type
_entity_poly.pdbx_seq_one_letter_code
_entity_poly.pdbx_strand_id
1 'polypeptide(L)'
;MSLLPFYFAHMNRLGWKKKGHLMSIPVGVLPLVLSATATSADPLGVAVVTKHLSSLATSERPSSIGRKLKVVVPRSPTTAEGKTTHWIVHLGVGGFHRAHLAVYTDEAMGSIRKDVGNDLSWGILGVGLRQEDKPLLDALALQNGRYTVVERQGNQETLRVVSSIKETLLASNREGSAQLLDRISSATTRIVSLTVTPGGYFLKSDKSLDVSHLVVSADVAHVASLLPKFLSTVGSSSPSSLNEANKADLLASFCRSPVGVVALGLLYRFRALPTTGGLIGVSNITVMSCDNIQDNGHLLLAAVNSFIAAVAATPAGSSIAAARLLSKFQEWKQDHCFFPCSMVDRITPVATSADAEYVRTQFHIIDRCPVVCEQFRQWIVEEEPNYVTGGPRRFQRPAAWQSLENVDFVKDVAPYETMKLRLLNGSHLAVACLGELIGLQHIHETMQCVSLRELMIQLMDRETGPTVPPVAGINLKEYKSILVERFANVAILDTVDRVATDAPLAVLVAALHDRIVAMGAAAEAKSPLLILSIASWVLRASGGKGETGRAISVRHPLKEQLASTSAKCANDLVPMHRLLTMILGPLLMERKAFVAALTSAWKALKTAVTSPARVGVKGSRVEAVIRSYLQHAEPIASSNL
;
A
#
# COMPACT_ATOMS: atom_id res chain seq x y z
N MET A 1 -34.41 -16.97 19.98
CA MET A 1 -34.98 -17.95 20.94
C MET A 1 -35.56 -19.07 20.10
N SER A 2 -35.25 -20.36 20.18
CA SER A 2 -34.70 -21.21 21.24
C SER A 2 -34.23 -22.54 20.60
N LEU A 3 -32.94 -22.87 20.66
CA LEU A 3 -32.41 -24.22 20.33
C LEU A 3 -31.31 -24.64 21.32
N LEU A 4 -31.50 -24.30 22.60
CA LEU A 4 -30.69 -24.80 23.72
C LEU A 4 -31.10 -26.17 24.33
N PRO A 5 -32.26 -26.80 24.07
CA PRO A 5 -32.59 -28.05 24.78
C PRO A 5 -31.91 -29.33 24.26
N PHE A 6 -31.36 -29.36 23.04
CA PHE A 6 -30.79 -30.59 22.47
C PHE A 6 -29.35 -30.88 22.91
N TYR A 7 -28.63 -29.88 23.42
CA TYR A 7 -27.22 -30.02 23.79
C TYR A 7 -27.02 -30.69 25.17
N PHE A 8 -27.98 -30.54 26.09
CA PHE A 8 -27.88 -31.10 27.44
C PHE A 8 -28.34 -32.57 27.56
N ALA A 9 -29.16 -33.06 26.64
CA ALA A 9 -29.65 -34.44 26.66
C ALA A 9 -28.59 -35.46 26.20
N HIS A 10 -27.61 -35.04 25.39
CA HIS A 10 -26.55 -35.94 24.89
C HIS A 10 -25.39 -36.10 25.90
N MET A 11 -25.11 -35.06 26.69
CA MET A 11 -24.03 -35.04 27.69
C MET A 11 -24.32 -35.93 28.91
N ASN A 12 -25.59 -36.19 29.24
CA ASN A 12 -25.96 -37.09 30.35
C ASN A 12 -25.93 -38.59 29.99
N ARG A 13 -25.94 -38.95 28.69
CA ARG A 13 -25.83 -40.35 28.24
C ARG A 13 -24.39 -40.89 28.25
N LEU A 14 -23.39 -40.02 28.41
CA LEU A 14 -21.96 -40.38 28.44
C LEU A 14 -21.36 -40.46 29.86
N GLY A 15 -22.17 -40.37 30.92
CA GLY A 15 -21.77 -40.80 32.27
C GLY A 15 -20.72 -39.94 32.98
N TRP A 16 -20.61 -38.64 32.69
CA TRP A 16 -19.63 -37.76 33.34
C TRP A 16 -20.19 -37.11 34.62
N LYS A 17 -19.83 -37.67 35.78
CA LYS A 17 -20.04 -37.03 37.09
C LYS A 17 -18.96 -35.98 37.34
N LYS A 18 -19.39 -34.76 37.69
CA LYS A 18 -18.54 -33.67 38.23
C LYS A 18 -17.76 -34.16 39.45
N LYS A 19 -16.42 -34.13 39.37
CA LYS A 19 -15.55 -33.80 40.51
C LYS A 19 -14.42 -32.92 40.02
N GLY A 20 -14.13 -31.90 40.83
CA GLY A 20 -13.29 -30.76 40.47
C GLY A 20 -11.81 -31.07 40.41
N HIS A 21 -11.13 -30.07 39.83
CA HIS A 21 -9.68 -29.87 39.71
C HIS A 21 -8.96 -30.79 38.73
N LEU A 22 -8.32 -30.18 37.72
CA LEU A 22 -7.00 -30.49 37.15
C LEU A 22 -6.67 -29.36 36.14
N MET A 23 -5.54 -28.64 36.23
CA MET A 23 -4.18 -29.05 35.85
C MET A 23 -4.09 -29.60 34.41
N SER A 24 -3.23 -28.93 33.63
CA SER A 24 -2.60 -29.36 32.36
C SER A 24 -2.22 -30.84 32.35
N ILE A 25 -2.24 -31.54 31.19
CA ILE A 25 -1.08 -32.01 30.38
C ILE A 25 -1.58 -32.49 28.95
N PRO A 26 -0.74 -32.96 27.97
CA PRO A 26 -0.80 -32.56 26.56
C PRO A 26 -0.89 -33.77 25.57
N VAL A 27 -0.44 -33.54 24.32
CA VAL A 27 0.02 -34.51 23.29
C VAL A 27 -1.02 -34.92 22.23
N GLY A 28 -0.56 -34.84 20.98
CA GLY A 28 -1.22 -35.39 19.80
C GLY A 28 -0.91 -36.87 19.54
N VAL A 29 -0.89 -37.23 18.25
CA VAL A 29 -0.70 -38.56 17.64
C VAL A 29 -2.00 -39.35 17.38
N LEU A 30 -2.65 -39.05 16.23
CA LEU A 30 -2.87 -39.89 15.01
C LEU A 30 -3.07 -41.45 15.15
N PRO A 31 -3.57 -42.18 14.12
CA PRO A 31 -4.96 -42.37 13.62
C PRO A 31 -5.38 -43.88 13.45
N LEU A 32 -6.52 -44.12 12.78
CA LEU A 32 -7.06 -45.38 12.18
C LEU A 32 -7.67 -46.45 13.11
N VAL A 33 -8.93 -46.84 12.85
CA VAL A 33 -9.33 -48.09 12.15
C VAL A 33 -10.84 -48.01 11.83
N LEU A 34 -11.18 -48.48 10.62
CA LEU A 34 -12.51 -48.59 10.02
C LEU A 34 -13.41 -49.68 10.66
N SER A 35 -14.72 -49.51 10.47
CA SER A 35 -15.73 -50.54 10.16
C SER A 35 -16.68 -51.06 11.25
N ALA A 36 -17.90 -51.34 10.79
CA ALA A 36 -19.08 -51.99 11.40
C ALA A 36 -20.02 -51.00 12.12
N THR A 37 -21.28 -50.77 11.71
CA THR A 37 -22.22 -51.59 10.92
C THR A 37 -23.19 -50.70 10.14
N ALA A 38 -23.46 -51.08 8.89
CA ALA A 38 -24.54 -50.53 8.08
C ALA A 38 -25.87 -51.20 8.42
N THR A 39 -26.96 -50.43 8.49
CA THR A 39 -28.32 -50.88 8.14
C THR A 39 -29.14 -49.72 7.57
N SER A 40 -29.34 -49.81 6.24
CA SER A 40 -30.54 -49.46 5.45
C SER A 40 -31.31 -48.16 5.74
N ALA A 41 -31.28 -47.19 4.81
CA ALA A 41 -32.32 -47.04 3.77
C ALA A 41 -32.12 -45.76 2.94
N ASP A 42 -32.31 -45.93 1.62
CA ASP A 42 -32.58 -44.95 0.54
C ASP A 42 -31.40 -44.31 -0.24
N PRO A 43 -31.19 -44.69 -1.54
CA PRO A 43 -30.09 -44.25 -2.37
C PRO A 43 -30.52 -43.23 -3.44
N LEU A 44 -30.57 -41.93 -3.13
CA LEU A 44 -30.63 -40.87 -4.18
C LEU A 44 -30.26 -39.43 -3.73
N GLY A 45 -29.60 -39.25 -2.58
CA GLY A 45 -29.34 -37.92 -2.00
C GLY A 45 -27.89 -37.51 -1.77
N VAL A 46 -26.88 -38.35 -2.04
CA VAL A 46 -25.49 -38.11 -1.57
C VAL A 46 -24.44 -37.99 -2.69
N ALA A 47 -24.84 -38.03 -3.97
CA ALA A 47 -23.89 -37.95 -5.09
C ALA A 47 -23.55 -36.53 -5.59
N VAL A 48 -24.08 -35.44 -4.97
CA VAL A 48 -23.89 -34.07 -5.50
C VAL A 48 -23.05 -33.14 -4.61
N VAL A 49 -22.76 -33.50 -3.34
CA VAL A 49 -22.06 -32.58 -2.43
C VAL A 49 -20.56 -32.88 -2.25
N THR A 50 -20.09 -34.07 -2.63
CA THR A 50 -18.67 -34.46 -2.47
C THR A 50 -17.82 -34.33 -3.74
N LYS A 51 -18.39 -33.88 -4.88
CA LYS A 51 -17.65 -33.67 -6.14
C LYS A 51 -17.39 -32.20 -6.48
N HIS A 52 -17.77 -31.25 -5.62
CA HIS A 52 -17.52 -29.81 -5.82
C HIS A 52 -16.57 -29.17 -4.79
N LEU A 53 -16.19 -29.88 -3.74
CA LEU A 53 -15.21 -29.40 -2.75
C LEU A 53 -13.77 -29.90 -2.99
N SER A 54 -13.58 -30.84 -3.91
CA SER A 54 -12.26 -31.34 -4.32
C SER A 54 -11.66 -30.64 -5.54
N SER A 55 -12.36 -29.68 -6.16
CA SER A 55 -11.82 -28.87 -7.29
C SER A 55 -11.40 -27.45 -6.90
N LEU A 56 -11.47 -27.09 -5.61
CA LEU A 56 -11.09 -25.77 -5.09
C LEU A 56 -9.90 -25.79 -4.12
N ALA A 57 -9.26 -26.95 -3.95
CA ALA A 57 -8.10 -27.10 -3.10
C ALA A 57 -7.10 -28.08 -3.72
N THR A 58 -6.26 -27.58 -4.62
CA THR A 58 -4.93 -28.12 -4.97
C THR A 58 -4.24 -27.14 -5.91
N SER A 59 -3.92 -25.95 -5.38
CA SER A 59 -2.63 -25.34 -5.71
C SER A 59 -1.62 -26.10 -4.87
N GLU A 60 -1.22 -27.29 -5.34
CA GLU A 60 -0.06 -27.96 -4.77
C GLU A 60 1.14 -27.07 -5.06
N ARG A 61 1.59 -26.33 -4.04
CA ARG A 61 2.94 -25.77 -4.05
C ARG A 61 3.88 -26.95 -4.25
N PRO A 62 4.82 -26.89 -5.22
CA PRO A 62 5.77 -27.98 -5.40
C PRO A 62 6.43 -28.30 -4.07
N SER A 63 6.49 -29.59 -3.74
CA SER A 63 7.21 -30.14 -2.59
C SER A 63 8.60 -29.50 -2.51
N SER A 64 9.08 -29.27 -1.29
CA SER A 64 10.31 -28.56 -0.95
C SER A 64 11.54 -29.02 -1.76
N ILE A 65 11.71 -28.47 -2.96
CA ILE A 65 12.94 -28.59 -3.75
C ILE A 65 13.94 -27.63 -3.11
N GLY A 66 14.84 -28.16 -2.28
CA GLY A 66 16.16 -27.62 -1.93
C GLY A 66 16.34 -26.10 -1.90
N ARG A 67 15.43 -25.34 -1.29
CA ARG A 67 15.58 -23.89 -1.18
C ARG A 67 16.70 -23.58 -0.21
N LYS A 68 17.61 -22.68 -0.62
CA LYS A 68 18.66 -22.18 0.28
C LYS A 68 18.00 -21.22 1.27
N LEU A 69 17.95 -21.64 2.54
CA LEU A 69 17.33 -20.90 3.62
C LEU A 69 18.35 -20.07 4.39
N LYS A 70 18.06 -18.79 4.59
CA LYS A 70 18.76 -17.92 5.54
C LYS A 70 17.78 -17.46 6.61
N VAL A 71 18.11 -17.66 7.89
CA VAL A 71 17.30 -17.14 9.01
C VAL A 71 18.01 -15.94 9.63
N VAL A 72 17.32 -14.81 9.65
CA VAL A 72 17.75 -13.56 10.28
C VAL A 72 16.86 -13.34 11.50
N VAL A 73 17.37 -13.73 12.67
CA VAL A 73 16.72 -13.44 13.95
C VAL A 73 17.23 -12.07 14.41
N PRO A 74 16.35 -11.17 14.90
CA PRO A 74 16.78 -9.89 15.43
C PRO A 74 17.73 -10.18 16.58
N ARG A 75 18.87 -9.47 16.62
CA ARG A 75 19.83 -9.64 17.70
C ARG A 75 19.12 -9.33 19.01
N SER A 76 18.90 -10.35 19.83
CA SER A 76 18.40 -10.16 21.20
C SER A 76 19.35 -9.22 21.93
N PRO A 77 18.87 -8.29 22.77
CA PRO A 77 19.75 -7.56 23.66
C PRO A 77 20.48 -8.56 24.55
N THR A 78 21.72 -8.89 24.20
CA THR A 78 22.66 -9.49 25.12
C THR A 78 22.98 -8.42 26.15
N THR A 79 22.19 -8.41 27.23
CA THR A 79 22.35 -7.61 28.46
C THR A 79 22.16 -6.08 28.32
N ALA A 80 21.35 -5.53 29.23
CA ALA A 80 20.86 -4.14 29.36
C ALA A 80 19.72 -3.70 28.41
N GLU A 81 18.56 -3.40 29.01
CA GLU A 81 17.36 -2.85 28.37
C GLU A 81 17.67 -1.52 27.66
N GLY A 82 17.83 -1.54 26.34
CA GLY A 82 17.78 -0.32 25.54
C GLY A 82 16.34 0.21 25.53
N LYS A 83 16.05 1.22 26.37
CA LYS A 83 14.73 1.85 26.45
C LYS A 83 14.47 2.63 25.14
N THR A 84 13.32 2.38 24.50
CA THR A 84 12.86 3.20 23.37
C THR A 84 12.66 4.64 23.84
N THR A 85 13.43 5.58 23.31
CA THR A 85 13.34 7.03 23.63
C THR A 85 12.90 7.86 22.44
N HIS A 86 12.94 7.30 21.22
CA HIS A 86 12.52 7.91 19.97
C HIS A 86 11.43 7.09 19.30
N TRP A 87 10.33 7.73 18.94
CA TRP A 87 9.16 7.07 18.36
C TRP A 87 8.88 7.50 16.93
N ILE A 88 8.55 6.50 16.11
CA ILE A 88 7.89 6.65 14.82
C ILE A 88 6.42 6.27 15.03
N VAL A 89 5.51 7.23 14.85
CA VAL A 89 4.08 6.94 14.77
C VAL A 89 3.76 6.63 13.32
N HIS A 90 3.37 5.39 13.03
CA HIS A 90 3.07 4.97 11.66
C HIS A 90 1.57 4.79 11.44
N LEU A 91 0.99 5.59 10.55
CA LEU A 91 -0.43 5.55 10.19
C LEU A 91 -0.66 4.61 9.00
N GLY A 92 -1.46 3.56 9.20
CA GLY A 92 -1.81 2.59 8.17
C GLY A 92 -0.84 1.39 8.12
N VAL A 93 -0.84 0.56 9.17
CA VAL A 93 -0.01 -0.65 9.27
C VAL A 93 -0.46 -1.70 8.24
N GLY A 94 0.14 -1.68 7.06
CA GLY A 94 -0.14 -2.64 5.98
C GLY A 94 0.95 -3.71 5.80
N GLY A 95 0.78 -4.55 4.77
CA GLY A 95 1.83 -5.48 4.33
C GLY A 95 3.10 -4.75 3.91
N PHE A 96 2.96 -3.69 3.09
CA PHE A 96 4.10 -2.91 2.59
C PHE A 96 4.93 -2.27 3.71
N HIS A 97 4.30 -1.56 4.66
CA HIS A 97 5.00 -1.00 5.81
C HIS A 97 5.83 -2.04 6.57
N ARG A 98 5.21 -3.19 6.85
CA ARG A 98 5.84 -4.31 7.57
C ARG A 98 6.95 -4.99 6.77
N ALA A 99 6.85 -5.03 5.45
CA ALA A 99 7.90 -5.55 4.60
C ALA A 99 8.99 -4.52 4.28
N HIS A 100 8.79 -3.22 4.51
CA HIS A 100 9.72 -2.18 4.04
C HIS A 100 10.22 -1.29 5.17
N LEU A 101 9.47 -0.25 5.56
CA LEU A 101 9.90 0.74 6.55
C LEU A 101 10.24 0.10 7.90
N ALA A 102 9.41 -0.84 8.35
CA ALA A 102 9.63 -1.53 9.61
C ALA A 102 10.88 -2.42 9.55
N VAL A 103 11.20 -3.00 8.38
CA VAL A 103 12.42 -3.80 8.19
C VAL A 103 13.66 -2.90 8.20
N TYR A 104 13.65 -1.77 7.49
CA TYR A 104 14.76 -0.80 7.54
C TYR A 104 14.96 -0.23 8.95
N THR A 105 13.87 0.00 9.68
CA THR A 105 13.96 0.44 11.09
C THR A 105 14.55 -0.65 11.98
N ASP A 106 14.13 -1.91 11.82
CA ASP A 106 14.65 -3.04 12.58
C ASP A 106 16.15 -3.28 12.31
N GLU A 107 16.58 -3.14 11.06
CA GLU A 107 17.99 -3.21 10.69
C GLU A 107 18.82 -2.04 11.23
N ALA A 108 18.27 -0.82 11.19
CA ALA A 108 18.92 0.34 11.79
C ALA A 108 19.12 0.15 13.30
N MET A 109 18.12 -0.41 13.99
CA MET A 109 18.22 -0.72 15.42
C MET A 109 19.25 -1.83 15.70
N GLY A 110 19.38 -2.82 14.82
CA GLY A 110 20.33 -3.94 14.96
C GLY A 110 21.75 -3.67 14.44
N SER A 111 21.99 -2.51 13.82
CA SER A 111 23.29 -2.13 13.26
C SER A 111 24.23 -1.64 14.36
N ILE A 112 25.35 -2.34 14.56
CA ILE A 112 26.40 -1.92 15.50
C ILE A 112 27.14 -0.73 14.90
N ARG A 113 26.96 0.46 15.48
CA ARG A 113 27.83 1.60 15.23
C ARG A 113 29.14 1.43 16.00
N LYS A 114 30.28 1.62 15.33
CA LYS A 114 31.63 1.50 15.93
C LYS A 114 31.84 2.44 17.14
N ASP A 115 31.06 3.51 17.22
CA ASP A 115 31.11 4.58 18.22
C ASP A 115 29.96 4.52 19.25
N VAL A 116 28.86 3.81 18.99
CA VAL A 116 27.64 3.87 19.86
C VAL A 116 26.96 2.51 20.13
N GLY A 117 27.41 1.41 19.53
CA GLY A 117 26.71 0.13 19.63
C GLY A 117 25.40 0.08 18.81
N ASN A 118 24.45 -0.78 19.18
CA ASN A 118 23.12 -0.86 18.54
C ASN A 118 22.27 0.36 18.96
N ASP A 119 21.64 1.05 18.00
CA ASP A 119 20.71 2.16 18.29
C ASP A 119 19.29 1.62 18.58
N LEU A 120 19.14 1.01 19.76
CA LEU A 120 17.84 0.51 20.25
C LEU A 120 16.90 1.65 20.73
N SER A 121 17.28 2.91 20.53
CA SER A 121 16.48 4.05 20.99
C SER A 121 15.22 4.26 20.17
N TRP A 122 15.14 3.71 18.95
CA TRP A 122 14.01 3.86 18.04
C TRP A 122 12.98 2.73 18.17
N GLY A 123 11.70 3.09 18.05
CA GLY A 123 10.60 2.13 17.99
C GLY A 123 9.40 2.67 17.23
N ILE A 124 8.58 1.78 16.70
CA ILE A 124 7.38 2.11 15.94
C ILE A 124 6.13 1.87 16.81
N LEU A 125 5.27 2.89 16.88
CA LEU A 125 3.86 2.75 17.22
C LEU A 125 3.10 2.53 15.92
N GLY A 126 2.59 1.32 15.70
CA GLY A 126 1.74 1.01 14.56
C GLY A 126 0.29 1.44 14.81
N VAL A 127 -0.28 2.27 13.95
CA VAL A 127 -1.62 2.84 14.14
C VAL A 127 -2.56 2.41 13.02
N GLY A 128 -3.71 1.87 13.40
CA GLY A 128 -4.86 1.68 12.50
C GLY A 128 -5.86 2.82 12.69
N LEU A 129 -6.36 3.37 11.59
CA LEU A 129 -7.35 4.46 11.62
C LEU A 129 -8.77 3.95 11.39
N ARG A 130 -8.90 2.70 10.98
CA ARG A 130 -10.17 2.10 10.57
C ARG A 130 -10.42 0.80 11.31
N GLN A 131 -11.68 0.43 11.48
CA GLN A 131 -12.03 -0.73 12.30
C GLN A 131 -11.50 -2.04 11.69
N GLU A 132 -11.38 -2.09 10.35
CA GLU A 132 -10.77 -3.19 9.62
C GLU A 132 -9.29 -3.44 9.95
N ASP A 133 -8.59 -2.45 10.54
CA ASP A 133 -7.19 -2.60 10.93
C ASP A 133 -7.04 -3.44 12.21
N LYS A 134 -8.10 -3.55 13.02
CA LYS A 134 -8.07 -4.17 14.36
C LYS A 134 -7.50 -5.59 14.38
N PRO A 135 -7.92 -6.54 13.51
CA PRO A 135 -7.43 -7.92 13.58
C PRO A 135 -5.90 -8.02 13.42
N LEU A 136 -5.31 -7.19 12.56
CA LEU A 136 -3.86 -7.16 12.35
C LEU A 136 -3.14 -6.56 13.57
N LEU A 137 -3.66 -5.46 14.11
CA LEU A 137 -3.08 -4.83 15.30
C LEU A 137 -3.15 -5.75 16.52
N ASP A 138 -4.27 -6.45 16.72
CA ASP A 138 -4.41 -7.44 17.80
C ASP A 138 -3.41 -8.59 17.62
N ALA A 139 -3.21 -9.08 16.39
CA ALA A 139 -2.22 -10.11 16.09
C ALA A 139 -0.79 -9.66 16.43
N LEU A 140 -0.42 -8.42 16.07
CA LEU A 140 0.86 -7.83 16.44
C LEU A 140 0.99 -7.66 17.96
N ALA A 141 -0.03 -7.13 18.64
CA ALA A 141 -0.03 -6.93 20.09
C ALA A 141 0.18 -8.26 20.85
N LEU A 142 -0.53 -9.31 20.46
CA LEU A 142 -0.37 -10.67 21.03
C LEU A 142 1.04 -11.24 20.83
N GLN A 143 1.79 -10.72 19.86
CA GLN A 143 3.16 -11.15 19.53
C GLN A 143 4.21 -10.12 20.01
N ASN A 144 3.85 -9.19 20.89
CA ASN A 144 4.72 -8.09 21.35
C ASN A 144 5.32 -7.28 20.18
N GLY A 145 4.50 -7.02 19.16
CA GLY A 145 4.87 -6.34 17.92
C GLY A 145 5.74 -7.15 16.96
N ARG A 146 6.12 -8.39 17.32
CA ARG A 146 6.93 -9.26 16.47
C ARG A 146 6.09 -9.92 15.38
N TYR A 147 6.70 -10.10 14.22
CA TYR A 147 6.17 -10.85 13.09
C TYR A 147 7.31 -11.27 12.18
N THR A 148 6.99 -12.13 11.22
CA THR A 148 7.94 -12.75 10.30
C THR A 148 7.78 -12.17 8.91
N VAL A 149 8.89 -11.79 8.31
CA VAL A 149 9.02 -11.45 6.89
C VAL A 149 9.64 -12.63 6.17
N VAL A 150 8.94 -13.17 5.18
CA VAL A 150 9.43 -14.20 4.27
C VAL A 150 9.82 -13.53 2.97
N GLU A 151 11.13 -13.41 2.73
CA GLU A 151 11.69 -12.83 1.51
C GLU A 151 11.99 -13.94 0.51
N ARG A 152 11.48 -13.84 -0.72
CA ARG A 152 11.65 -14.89 -1.74
C ARG A 152 12.29 -14.35 -3.01
N GLN A 153 13.30 -15.06 -3.53
CA GLN A 153 13.94 -14.75 -4.81
C GLN A 153 14.33 -16.05 -5.53
N GLY A 154 13.57 -16.42 -6.57
CA GLY A 154 13.80 -17.70 -7.27
C GLY A 154 13.73 -18.89 -6.30
N ASN A 155 14.84 -19.61 -6.14
CA ASN A 155 14.94 -20.74 -5.21
C ASN A 155 15.55 -20.36 -3.83
N GLN A 156 15.74 -19.07 -3.56
CA GLN A 156 16.26 -18.58 -2.29
C GLN A 156 15.15 -18.02 -1.41
N GLU A 157 15.24 -18.30 -0.11
CA GLU A 157 14.35 -17.72 0.88
C GLU A 157 15.13 -17.19 2.08
N THR A 158 14.78 -15.98 2.51
CA THR A 158 15.25 -15.41 3.77
C THR A 158 14.05 -15.26 4.69
N LEU A 159 14.15 -15.84 5.88
CA LEU A 159 13.22 -15.61 6.96
C LEU A 159 13.78 -14.53 7.87
N ARG A 160 13.01 -13.49 8.17
CA ARG A 160 13.39 -12.45 9.13
C ARG A 160 12.31 -12.29 10.18
N VAL A 161 12.68 -12.33 11.46
CA VAL A 161 11.79 -11.86 12.52
C VAL A 161 12.02 -10.37 12.72
N VAL A 162 10.97 -9.56 12.62
CA VAL A 162 11.03 -8.10 12.79
C VAL A 162 10.48 -7.74 14.16
N SER A 163 11.09 -6.75 14.81
CA SER A 163 10.79 -6.33 16.18
C SER A 163 10.76 -4.80 16.37
N SER A 164 10.84 -4.03 15.29
CA SER A 164 10.82 -2.56 15.32
C SER A 164 9.46 -1.98 15.71
N ILE A 165 8.36 -2.71 15.45
CA ILE A 165 7.04 -2.38 16.00
C ILE A 165 7.04 -2.78 17.48
N LYS A 166 6.89 -1.79 18.35
CA LYS A 166 6.89 -1.98 19.81
C LYS A 166 5.49 -1.95 20.39
N GLU A 167 4.62 -1.14 19.79
CA GLU A 167 3.26 -0.92 20.27
C GLU A 167 2.30 -0.79 19.09
N THR A 168 1.03 -1.06 19.33
CA THR A 168 -0.05 -0.89 18.36
C THR A 168 -1.22 -0.13 18.96
N LEU A 169 -1.87 0.70 18.16
CA LEU A 169 -3.00 1.51 18.58
C LEU A 169 -4.09 1.53 17.50
N LEU A 170 -5.33 1.27 17.89
CA LEU A 170 -6.49 1.47 17.03
C LEU A 170 -7.12 2.83 17.34
N ALA A 171 -7.02 3.77 16.41
CA ALA A 171 -7.57 5.13 16.52
C ALA A 171 -8.87 5.31 15.70
N SER A 172 -9.70 4.27 15.64
CA SER A 172 -11.02 4.27 14.96
C SER A 172 -12.17 4.79 15.84
N ASN A 173 -11.85 5.24 17.07
CA ASN A 173 -12.80 5.76 18.04
C ASN A 173 -12.19 6.95 18.82
N ARG A 174 -12.99 7.60 19.66
CA ARG A 174 -12.59 8.78 20.43
C ARG A 174 -11.41 8.51 21.37
N GLU A 175 -11.41 7.41 22.10
CA GLU A 175 -10.38 7.08 23.08
C GLU A 175 -9.04 6.81 22.40
N GLY A 176 -9.03 5.96 21.37
CA GLY A 176 -7.85 5.66 20.58
C GLY A 176 -7.32 6.90 19.84
N SER A 177 -8.21 7.79 19.38
CA SER A 177 -7.80 9.07 18.79
C SER A 177 -7.14 9.98 19.83
N ALA A 178 -7.67 10.06 21.06
CA ALA A 178 -7.02 10.81 22.14
C ALA A 178 -5.61 10.29 22.42
N GLN A 179 -5.47 8.97 22.57
CA GLN A 179 -4.16 8.32 22.75
C GLN A 179 -3.21 8.60 21.57
N LEU A 180 -3.72 8.61 20.34
CA LEU A 180 -2.91 8.93 19.17
C LEU A 180 -2.40 10.37 19.21
N LEU A 181 -3.25 11.32 19.60
CA LEU A 181 -2.87 12.72 19.74
C LEU A 181 -1.83 12.91 20.86
N ASP A 182 -1.92 12.17 21.97
CA ASP A 182 -0.85 12.12 22.98
C ASP A 182 0.47 11.67 22.37
N ARG A 183 0.43 10.63 21.55
CA ARG A 183 1.64 10.09 20.92
C ARG A 183 2.24 11.03 19.89
N ILE A 184 1.44 11.68 19.03
CA ILE A 184 1.95 12.64 18.04
C ILE A 184 2.53 13.90 18.74
N SER A 185 1.88 14.36 19.81
CA SER A 185 2.33 15.56 20.55
C SER A 185 3.52 15.31 21.49
N SER A 186 3.83 14.06 21.82
CA SER A 186 4.96 13.71 22.69
C SER A 186 6.32 14.18 22.13
N ALA A 187 7.14 14.77 23.00
CA ALA A 187 8.54 15.11 22.75
C ALA A 187 9.38 13.95 22.16
N THR A 188 9.05 12.72 22.54
CA THR A 188 9.76 11.51 22.10
C THR A 188 9.40 11.09 20.68
N THR A 189 8.26 11.55 20.16
CA THR A 189 7.86 11.28 18.78
C THR A 189 8.62 12.19 17.84
N ARG A 190 9.37 11.57 16.94
CA ARG A 190 10.27 12.22 16.01
C ARG A 190 9.78 12.13 14.56
N ILE A 191 9.02 11.08 14.25
CA ILE A 191 8.46 10.86 12.92
C ILE A 191 6.98 10.50 13.04
N VAL A 192 6.14 11.10 12.19
CA VAL A 192 4.85 10.55 11.78
C VAL A 192 5.00 10.07 10.35
N SER A 193 4.83 8.78 10.09
CA SER A 193 4.92 8.20 8.74
C SER A 193 3.60 7.59 8.31
N LEU A 194 3.35 7.47 7.01
CA LEU A 194 2.06 7.02 6.49
C LEU A 194 2.19 6.06 5.31
N THR A 195 1.38 4.99 5.31
CA THR A 195 1.04 4.19 4.13
C THR A 195 -0.47 3.99 4.08
N VAL A 196 -1.20 5.03 3.68
CA VAL A 196 -2.66 5.12 3.75
C VAL A 196 -3.34 4.95 2.39
N THR A 197 -2.58 4.56 1.37
CA THR A 197 -2.95 4.49 -0.06
C THR A 197 -3.18 5.86 -0.68
N PRO A 198 -3.11 6.00 -2.02
CA PRO A 198 -3.44 7.26 -2.70
C PRO A 198 -4.83 7.83 -2.35
N GLY A 199 -5.83 6.95 -2.16
CA GLY A 199 -7.18 7.36 -1.77
C GLY A 199 -7.26 7.97 -0.37
N GLY A 200 -6.30 7.67 0.52
CA GLY A 200 -6.28 8.16 1.90
C GLY A 200 -5.99 9.66 2.04
N TYR A 201 -5.51 10.32 0.99
CA TYR A 201 -5.20 11.76 0.99
C TYR A 201 -6.41 12.61 0.61
N PHE A 202 -7.50 12.01 0.12
CA PHE A 202 -8.71 12.70 -0.33
C PHE A 202 -8.43 13.83 -1.34
N LEU A 203 -7.51 13.58 -2.28
CA LEU A 203 -7.17 14.56 -3.30
C LEU A 203 -8.13 14.49 -4.49
N LYS A 204 -8.43 15.65 -5.06
CA LYS A 204 -9.09 15.79 -6.36
C LYS A 204 -8.12 15.44 -7.49
N SER A 205 -8.62 15.44 -8.72
CA SER A 205 -7.82 15.20 -9.93
C SER A 205 -6.72 16.25 -10.14
N ASP A 206 -6.91 17.48 -9.67
CA ASP A 206 -5.92 18.56 -9.69
C ASP A 206 -4.90 18.47 -8.52
N LYS A 207 -4.94 17.38 -7.76
CA LYS A 207 -4.12 17.10 -6.57
C LYS A 207 -4.40 18.01 -5.37
N SER A 208 -5.42 18.88 -5.40
CA SER A 208 -5.85 19.65 -4.24
C SER A 208 -6.69 18.77 -3.28
N LEU A 209 -6.68 19.09 -1.98
CA LEU A 209 -7.54 18.41 -1.01
C LEU A 209 -9.02 18.65 -1.32
N ASP A 210 -9.83 17.58 -1.35
CA ASP A 210 -11.28 17.68 -1.42
C ASP A 210 -11.88 17.98 -0.04
N VAL A 211 -11.90 19.26 0.30
CA VAL A 211 -12.51 19.78 1.53
C VAL A 211 -14.02 19.55 1.59
N SER A 212 -14.67 19.30 0.45
CA SER A 212 -16.11 19.00 0.39
C SER A 212 -16.43 17.53 0.63
N HIS A 213 -15.42 16.65 0.60
CA HIS A 213 -15.58 15.24 0.90
C HIS A 213 -16.16 15.06 2.31
N LEU A 214 -17.15 14.17 2.48
CA LEU A 214 -17.91 14.03 3.73
C LEU A 214 -17.01 13.76 4.95
N VAL A 215 -15.97 12.95 4.78
CA VAL A 215 -15.00 12.65 5.85
C VAL A 215 -14.15 13.87 6.19
N VAL A 216 -13.66 14.60 5.18
CA VAL A 216 -12.76 15.75 5.38
C VAL A 216 -13.52 16.93 5.98
N SER A 217 -14.71 17.23 5.47
CA SER A 217 -15.58 18.28 6.00
C SER A 217 -15.99 18.02 7.45
N ALA A 218 -16.30 16.77 7.82
CA ALA A 218 -16.58 16.39 9.21
C ALA A 218 -15.36 16.60 10.13
N ASP A 219 -14.17 16.23 9.66
CA ASP A 219 -12.92 16.47 10.38
C ASP A 219 -12.64 17.97 10.54
N VAL A 220 -12.84 18.79 9.49
CA VAL A 220 -12.70 20.26 9.53
C VAL A 220 -13.63 20.85 10.60
N ALA A 221 -14.92 20.48 10.59
CA ALA A 221 -15.89 20.94 11.57
C ALA A 221 -15.50 20.52 13.00
N HIS A 222 -15.00 19.29 13.16
CA HIS A 222 -14.50 18.81 14.43
C HIS A 222 -13.31 19.63 14.94
N VAL A 223 -12.28 19.86 14.13
CA VAL A 223 -11.10 20.65 14.54
C VAL A 223 -11.50 22.11 14.82
N ALA A 224 -12.38 22.70 14.02
CA ALA A 224 -12.91 24.04 14.27
C ALA A 224 -13.58 24.16 15.64
N SER A 225 -14.35 23.14 16.06
CA SER A 225 -14.99 23.10 17.38
C SER A 225 -14.01 23.07 18.56
N LEU A 226 -12.75 22.68 18.33
CA LEU A 226 -11.70 22.62 19.35
C LEU A 226 -10.96 23.95 19.50
N LEU A 227 -11.04 24.88 18.53
CA LEU A 227 -10.31 26.15 18.58
C LEU A 227 -10.59 26.98 19.84
N PRO A 228 -11.84 27.14 20.33
CA PRO A 228 -12.08 27.86 21.58
C PRO A 228 -11.38 27.22 22.78
N LYS A 229 -11.28 25.89 22.84
CA LYS A 229 -10.57 25.15 23.90
C LYS A 229 -9.05 25.35 23.80
N PHE A 230 -8.52 25.42 22.57
CA PHE A 230 -7.14 25.82 22.34
C PHE A 230 -6.86 27.28 22.66
N LEU A 231 -7.86 28.15 22.80
CA LEU A 231 -7.66 29.54 23.20
C LEU A 231 -7.75 29.72 24.72
N SER A 232 -8.69 29.03 25.38
CA SER A 232 -8.94 29.16 26.82
C SER A 232 -7.82 28.58 27.71
N THR A 233 -6.93 27.78 27.16
CA THR A 233 -5.76 27.20 27.85
C THR A 233 -4.57 28.15 27.95
N VAL A 234 -4.72 29.42 27.51
CA VAL A 234 -3.72 30.48 27.71
C VAL A 234 -4.11 31.29 28.95
N GLY A 235 -3.59 30.90 30.13
CA GLY A 235 -3.83 31.65 31.36
C GLY A 235 -3.57 30.90 32.68
N SER A 236 -3.55 29.56 32.68
CA SER A 236 -3.09 28.81 33.85
C SER A 236 -1.57 28.71 33.82
N SER A 237 -0.92 29.14 34.90
CA SER A 237 0.52 29.17 35.15
C SER A 237 1.22 27.80 35.19
N SER A 238 0.65 26.78 34.56
CA SER A 238 1.29 25.48 34.35
C SER A 238 1.09 25.03 32.89
N PRO A 239 2.17 24.66 32.17
CA PRO A 239 2.11 23.98 30.87
C PRO A 239 1.32 22.65 30.89
N SER A 240 0.83 22.21 32.07
CA SER A 240 0.13 20.93 32.29
C SER A 240 -1.39 20.95 32.08
N SER A 241 -2.05 22.08 31.78
CA SER A 241 -3.52 22.12 31.76
C SER A 241 -4.19 21.41 30.56
N LEU A 242 -3.43 21.05 29.52
CA LEU A 242 -3.84 20.08 28.48
C LEU A 242 -3.44 18.63 28.81
N ASN A 243 -2.56 18.44 29.80
CA ASN A 243 -2.04 17.14 30.24
C ASN A 243 -2.85 16.54 31.40
N GLU A 244 -3.60 17.33 32.17
CA GLU A 244 -4.41 16.86 33.30
C GLU A 244 -5.88 16.58 32.93
N ALA A 245 -6.43 17.27 31.93
CA ALA A 245 -7.70 16.86 31.33
C ALA A 245 -7.43 15.73 30.35
N ASN A 246 -8.10 14.59 30.51
CA ASN A 246 -8.00 13.48 29.56
C ASN A 246 -8.35 14.05 28.17
N LYS A 247 -7.47 13.95 27.16
CA LYS A 247 -7.80 14.49 25.81
C LYS A 247 -9.10 13.90 25.29
N ALA A 248 -9.45 12.68 25.71
CA ALA A 248 -10.75 12.06 25.47
C ALA A 248 -11.95 12.90 25.96
N ASP A 249 -11.82 13.62 27.07
CA ASP A 249 -12.86 14.50 27.63
C ASP A 249 -12.97 15.82 26.87
N LEU A 250 -11.88 16.23 26.20
CA LEU A 250 -11.87 17.39 25.31
C LEU A 250 -12.47 17.09 23.93
N LEU A 251 -12.47 15.82 23.51
CA LEU A 251 -12.91 15.38 22.20
C LEU A 251 -14.42 15.05 22.20
N ALA A 252 -15.22 15.87 21.52
CA ALA A 252 -16.61 15.54 21.21
C ALA A 252 -16.74 14.51 20.06
N SER A 253 -15.71 14.40 19.23
CA SER A 253 -15.58 13.49 18.07
C SER A 253 -14.08 13.23 17.83
N PHE A 254 -13.70 12.69 16.67
CA PHE A 254 -12.31 12.46 16.29
C PHE A 254 -12.12 12.61 14.78
N CYS A 255 -10.89 12.92 14.36
CA CYS A 255 -10.53 12.93 12.94
C CYS A 255 -10.44 11.52 12.38
N ARG A 256 -11.07 11.28 11.22
CA ARG A 256 -11.09 9.99 10.52
C ARG A 256 -10.15 9.96 9.32
N SER A 257 -9.90 11.12 8.69
CA SER A 257 -8.96 11.23 7.59
C SER A 257 -7.51 11.26 8.10
N PRO A 258 -6.56 10.60 7.42
CA PRO A 258 -5.14 10.72 7.73
C PRO A 258 -4.66 12.18 7.76
N VAL A 259 -5.13 13.00 6.81
CA VAL A 259 -4.81 14.44 6.73
C VAL A 259 -5.29 15.19 7.97
N GLY A 260 -6.54 14.98 8.40
CA GLY A 260 -7.10 15.58 9.61
C GLY A 260 -6.37 15.13 10.88
N VAL A 261 -6.02 13.84 10.97
CA VAL A 261 -5.23 13.29 12.09
C VAL A 261 -3.86 13.95 12.19
N VAL A 262 -3.14 14.07 11.07
CA VAL A 262 -1.84 14.75 11.03
C VAL A 262 -1.99 16.22 11.41
N ALA A 263 -2.94 16.94 10.80
CA ALA A 263 -3.17 18.35 11.07
C ALA A 263 -3.49 18.62 12.55
N LEU A 264 -4.41 17.85 13.13
CA LEU A 264 -4.79 17.97 14.53
C LEU A 264 -3.64 17.58 15.47
N GLY A 265 -2.93 16.49 15.18
CA GLY A 265 -1.78 16.06 15.97
C GLY A 265 -0.66 17.11 16.01
N LEU A 266 -0.36 17.74 14.88
CA LEU A 266 0.60 18.85 14.82
C LEU A 266 0.11 20.09 15.58
N LEU A 267 -1.19 20.40 15.51
CA LEU A 267 -1.76 21.52 16.28
C LEU A 267 -1.65 21.28 17.79
N TYR A 268 -1.92 20.06 18.27
CA TYR A 268 -1.69 19.67 19.66
C TYR A 268 -0.22 19.76 20.05
N ARG A 269 0.69 19.29 19.19
CA ARG A 269 2.14 19.39 19.41
C ARG A 269 2.57 20.85 19.56
N PHE A 270 2.14 21.72 18.65
CA PHE A 270 2.39 23.15 18.71
C PHE A 270 1.91 23.76 20.04
N ARG A 271 0.73 23.38 20.53
CA ARG A 271 0.19 23.89 21.80
C ARG A 271 0.90 23.35 23.04
N ALA A 272 1.50 22.16 22.96
CA ALA A 272 2.18 21.53 24.08
C ALA A 272 3.60 22.08 24.32
N LEU A 273 4.15 22.89 23.41
CA LEU A 273 5.48 23.47 23.54
C LEU A 273 5.48 24.67 24.51
N PRO A 274 6.46 24.78 25.43
CA PRO A 274 6.59 25.94 26.31
C PRO A 274 6.73 27.24 25.52
N THR A 275 5.98 28.27 25.90
CA THR A 275 6.01 29.61 25.28
C THR A 275 7.21 30.46 25.68
N THR A 276 7.97 30.05 26.69
CA THR A 276 9.17 30.75 27.16
C THR A 276 10.44 30.10 26.60
N GLY A 277 11.21 30.90 25.87
CA GLY A 277 12.35 30.45 25.07
C GLY A 277 13.39 29.63 25.83
N GLY A 278 14.00 28.70 25.08
CA GLY A 278 15.28 28.10 25.45
C GLY A 278 15.20 26.73 26.09
N LEU A 279 14.73 25.71 25.37
CA LEU A 279 15.38 24.40 25.43
C LEU A 279 15.43 23.78 24.02
N ILE A 280 16.67 23.64 23.56
CA ILE A 280 17.10 23.07 22.29
C ILE A 280 16.62 21.62 22.19
N GLY A 281 15.93 21.25 21.10
CA GLY A 281 15.84 19.86 20.62
C GLY A 281 14.48 19.14 20.64
N VAL A 282 13.37 19.77 21.06
CA VAL A 282 12.09 19.05 21.29
C VAL A 282 10.95 19.42 20.31
N SER A 283 11.08 20.49 19.51
CA SER A 283 10.00 20.95 18.63
C SER A 283 9.93 20.25 17.27
N ASN A 284 11.08 19.79 16.73
CA ASN A 284 11.14 19.31 15.35
C ASN A 284 10.48 17.94 15.17
N ILE A 285 9.75 17.77 14.06
CA ILE A 285 9.09 16.51 13.69
C ILE A 285 9.12 16.32 12.18
N THR A 286 9.34 15.08 11.76
CA THR A 286 9.25 14.69 10.34
C THR A 286 7.89 14.06 10.08
N VAL A 287 7.24 14.48 9.00
CA VAL A 287 5.96 13.92 8.54
C VAL A 287 6.17 13.34 7.15
N MET A 288 6.35 12.02 7.09
CA MET A 288 6.89 11.33 5.91
C MET A 288 5.82 10.43 5.26
N SER A 289 5.38 10.82 4.07
CA SER A 289 4.59 9.92 3.25
C SER A 289 5.48 8.85 2.65
N CYS A 290 5.02 7.60 2.68
CA CYS A 290 5.61 6.47 1.98
C CYS A 290 4.56 5.78 1.10
N ASP A 291 3.55 6.52 0.65
CA ASP A 291 2.62 6.05 -0.35
C ASP A 291 3.17 6.27 -1.76
N ASN A 292 2.76 5.41 -2.68
CA ASN A 292 3.15 5.48 -4.08
C ASN A 292 2.37 6.58 -4.84
N ILE A 293 2.63 7.82 -4.48
CA ILE A 293 2.13 9.04 -5.10
C ILE A 293 3.37 9.86 -5.48
N GLN A 294 3.37 10.46 -6.67
CA GLN A 294 4.44 11.39 -7.03
C GLN A 294 4.34 12.65 -6.18
N ASP A 295 5.47 13.17 -5.71
CA ASP A 295 5.55 14.37 -4.88
C ASP A 295 4.82 14.22 -3.53
N ASN A 296 4.86 13.02 -2.95
CA ASN A 296 4.01 12.63 -1.83
C ASN A 296 4.19 13.47 -0.54
N GLY A 297 5.41 13.92 -0.24
CA GLY A 297 5.70 14.79 0.90
C GLY A 297 5.09 16.18 0.75
N HIS A 298 5.33 16.83 -0.38
CA HIS A 298 4.77 18.14 -0.70
C HIS A 298 3.24 18.11 -0.84
N LEU A 299 2.67 17.05 -1.43
CA LEU A 299 1.23 16.86 -1.49
C LEU A 299 0.61 16.71 -0.11
N LEU A 300 1.26 15.99 0.81
CA LEU A 300 0.80 15.89 2.19
C LEU A 300 0.84 17.25 2.90
N LEU A 301 1.93 18.01 2.73
CA LEU A 301 2.04 19.37 3.26
C LEU A 301 0.94 20.28 2.70
N ALA A 302 0.71 20.26 1.39
CA ALA A 302 -0.34 21.02 0.73
C ALA A 302 -1.73 20.64 1.26
N ALA A 303 -2.02 19.35 1.39
CA ALA A 303 -3.28 18.87 1.94
C ALA A 303 -3.49 19.31 3.39
N VAL A 304 -2.46 19.22 4.24
CA VAL A 304 -2.52 19.75 5.63
C VAL A 304 -2.76 21.26 5.63
N ASN A 305 -2.13 22.02 4.74
CA ASN A 305 -2.35 23.47 4.63
C ASN A 305 -3.79 23.79 4.19
N SER A 306 -4.30 23.12 3.16
CA SER A 306 -5.68 23.28 2.70
C SER A 306 -6.70 22.89 3.78
N PHE A 307 -6.43 21.84 4.55
CA PHE A 307 -7.26 21.44 5.69
C PHE A 307 -7.32 22.55 6.75
N ILE A 308 -6.17 23.11 7.13
CA ILE A 308 -6.11 24.20 8.13
C ILE A 308 -6.76 25.47 7.59
N ALA A 309 -6.62 25.78 6.30
CA ALA A 309 -7.31 26.90 5.68
C ALA A 309 -8.84 26.71 5.71
N ALA A 310 -9.33 25.49 5.48
CA ALA A 310 -10.75 25.17 5.61
C ALA A 310 -11.24 25.31 7.06
N VAL A 311 -10.44 24.90 8.05
CA VAL A 311 -10.72 25.15 9.48
C VAL A 311 -10.79 26.65 9.77
N ALA A 312 -9.85 27.44 9.25
CA ALA A 312 -9.83 28.90 9.41
C ALA A 312 -11.06 29.58 8.80
N ALA A 313 -11.60 29.05 7.70
CA ALA A 313 -12.79 29.58 7.02
C ALA A 313 -14.11 29.28 7.75
N THR A 314 -14.11 28.44 8.78
CA THR A 314 -15.31 28.18 9.60
C THR A 314 -15.64 29.38 10.50
N PRO A 315 -16.90 29.53 10.97
CA PRO A 315 -17.26 30.60 11.91
C PRO A 315 -16.38 30.66 13.17
N ALA A 316 -15.96 29.50 13.70
CA ALA A 316 -15.06 29.43 14.85
C ALA A 316 -13.61 29.85 14.50
N GLY A 317 -13.14 29.48 13.31
CA GLY A 317 -11.81 29.81 12.79
C GLY A 317 -11.64 31.29 12.44
N SER A 318 -12.71 31.95 12.02
CA SER A 318 -12.71 33.36 11.61
C SER A 318 -12.62 34.36 12.76
N SER A 319 -12.67 33.92 14.02
CA SER A 319 -12.43 34.83 15.16
C SER A 319 -10.99 35.33 15.17
N ILE A 320 -10.76 36.59 15.56
CA ILE A 320 -9.42 37.21 15.57
C ILE A 320 -8.40 36.36 16.34
N ALA A 321 -8.82 35.82 17.50
CA ALA A 321 -7.96 34.98 18.34
C ALA A 321 -7.61 33.64 17.66
N ALA A 322 -8.58 32.99 17.01
CA ALA A 322 -8.33 31.75 16.27
C ALA A 322 -7.45 31.98 15.03
N ALA A 323 -7.70 33.05 14.27
CA ALA A 323 -6.87 33.43 13.13
C ALA A 323 -5.41 33.65 13.55
N ARG A 324 -5.17 34.36 14.67
CA ARG A 324 -3.82 34.56 15.22
C ARG A 324 -3.18 33.24 15.65
N LEU A 325 -3.95 32.35 16.27
CA LEU A 325 -3.46 31.03 16.68
C LEU A 325 -3.01 30.20 15.47
N LEU A 326 -3.85 30.13 14.45
CA LEU A 326 -3.57 29.38 13.22
C LEU A 326 -2.41 29.99 12.44
N SER A 327 -2.26 31.31 12.42
CA SER A 327 -1.08 31.98 11.84
C SER A 327 0.21 31.55 12.52
N LYS A 328 0.27 31.61 13.86
CA LYS A 328 1.45 31.16 14.62
C LYS A 328 1.73 29.67 14.44
N PHE A 329 0.69 28.85 14.31
CA PHE A 329 0.85 27.43 14.01
C PHE A 329 1.48 27.21 12.63
N GLN A 330 1.11 28.01 11.62
CA GLN A 330 1.71 27.94 10.29
C GLN A 330 3.18 28.33 10.30
N GLU A 331 3.56 29.41 10.99
CA GLU A 331 4.95 29.83 11.21
C GLU A 331 5.75 28.70 11.88
N TRP A 332 5.24 28.16 13.00
CA TRP A 332 5.87 27.05 13.69
C TRP A 332 6.04 25.81 12.80
N LYS A 333 5.01 25.45 12.01
CA LYS A 333 5.08 24.30 11.10
C LYS A 333 6.16 24.48 10.04
N GLN A 334 6.33 25.70 9.51
CA GLN A 334 7.38 26.02 8.56
C GLN A 334 8.79 25.83 9.17
N ASP A 335 8.96 26.22 10.43
CA ASP A 335 10.27 26.20 11.10
C ASP A 335 10.62 24.86 11.75
N HIS A 336 9.64 24.02 12.06
CA HIS A 336 9.84 22.81 12.88
C HIS A 336 9.39 21.50 12.23
N CYS A 337 8.53 21.55 11.22
CA CYS A 337 8.10 20.34 10.52
C CYS A 337 8.87 20.15 9.22
N PHE A 338 9.23 18.91 8.91
CA PHE A 338 9.78 18.55 7.60
C PHE A 338 8.89 17.48 6.94
N PHE A 339 8.53 17.70 5.67
CA PHE A 339 7.64 16.83 4.89
C PHE A 339 8.40 16.29 3.66
N PRO A 340 9.36 15.36 3.85
CA PRO A 340 10.16 14.86 2.74
C PRO A 340 9.31 14.05 1.77
N CYS A 341 9.55 14.23 0.47
CA CYS A 341 9.14 13.27 -0.54
C CYS A 341 9.94 11.97 -0.40
N SER A 342 9.34 10.84 -0.82
CA SER A 342 10.04 9.57 -0.86
C SER A 342 9.57 8.65 -1.98
N MET A 343 10.50 7.93 -2.58
CA MET A 343 10.22 6.81 -3.47
C MET A 343 10.47 5.50 -2.71
N VAL A 344 9.46 4.66 -2.63
CA VAL A 344 9.52 3.38 -1.94
C VAL A 344 9.24 2.23 -2.93
N ASP A 345 10.02 1.16 -2.83
CA ASP A 345 9.86 -0.01 -3.70
C ASP A 345 10.15 -1.31 -2.97
N ARG A 346 9.17 -2.23 -3.02
CA ARG A 346 9.23 -3.64 -2.62
C ARG A 346 7.90 -4.33 -2.95
N ILE A 347 7.91 -5.30 -3.86
CA ILE A 347 6.74 -6.12 -4.18
C ILE A 347 6.38 -6.94 -2.95
N THR A 348 5.18 -6.69 -2.44
CA THR A 348 4.66 -7.27 -1.20
C THR A 348 3.22 -7.72 -1.44
N PRO A 349 3.00 -8.99 -1.84
CA PRO A 349 1.66 -9.54 -2.00
C PRO A 349 0.88 -9.55 -0.69
N VAL A 350 -0.43 -9.75 -0.79
CA VAL A 350 -1.27 -9.97 0.39
C VAL A 350 -0.95 -11.33 0.97
N ALA A 351 -0.48 -11.36 2.22
CA ALA A 351 -0.23 -12.61 2.93
C ALA A 351 -1.53 -13.39 3.14
N THR A 352 -1.44 -14.71 3.03
CA THR A 352 -2.56 -15.64 3.14
C THR A 352 -2.42 -16.56 4.36
N SER A 353 -3.48 -17.27 4.73
CA SER A 353 -3.40 -18.32 5.76
C SER A 353 -2.41 -19.43 5.38
N ALA A 354 -2.23 -19.69 4.08
CA ALA A 354 -1.23 -20.64 3.59
C ALA A 354 0.21 -20.16 3.84
N ASP A 355 0.45 -18.84 3.97
CA ASP A 355 1.76 -18.31 4.34
C ASP A 355 2.04 -18.45 5.83
N ALA A 356 1.03 -18.25 6.68
CA ALA A 356 1.14 -18.55 8.12
C ALA A 356 1.37 -20.05 8.36
N GLU A 357 0.65 -20.90 7.65
CA GLU A 357 0.83 -22.35 7.72
C GLU A 357 2.21 -22.79 7.18
N TYR A 358 2.69 -22.14 6.12
CA TYR A 358 4.05 -22.33 5.62
C TYR A 358 5.10 -21.98 6.69
N VAL A 359 4.98 -20.82 7.33
CA VAL A 359 5.90 -20.40 8.39
C VAL A 359 5.86 -21.36 9.57
N ARG A 360 4.67 -21.85 9.95
CA ARG A 360 4.49 -22.84 11.01
C ARG A 360 5.12 -24.18 10.67
N THR A 361 4.93 -24.68 9.46
CA THR A 361 5.39 -26.02 9.07
C THR A 361 6.88 -26.06 8.75
N GLN A 362 7.40 -25.05 8.06
CA GLN A 362 8.81 -25.01 7.65
C GLN A 362 9.75 -24.48 8.73
N PHE A 363 9.30 -23.52 9.55
CA PHE A 363 10.16 -22.85 10.53
C PHE A 363 9.73 -23.10 11.97
N HIS A 364 8.62 -23.82 12.20
CA HIS A 364 8.08 -24.07 13.53
C HIS A 364 7.73 -22.79 14.31
N ILE A 365 7.46 -21.69 13.59
CA ILE A 365 7.03 -20.41 14.16
C ILE A 365 5.52 -20.28 13.98
N ILE A 366 4.79 -20.14 15.08
CA ILE A 366 3.36 -19.79 15.03
C ILE A 366 3.27 -18.27 14.90
N ASP A 367 3.12 -17.79 13.66
CA ASP A 367 2.93 -16.37 13.36
C ASP A 367 1.50 -16.10 12.88
N ARG A 368 0.81 -15.19 13.57
CA ARG A 368 -0.56 -14.76 13.26
C ARG A 368 -0.63 -13.75 12.13
N CYS A 369 0.48 -13.09 11.82
CA CYS A 369 0.54 -12.06 10.81
C CYS A 369 1.90 -12.05 10.10
N PRO A 370 2.32 -13.13 9.42
CA PRO A 370 3.51 -13.04 8.58
C PRO A 370 3.28 -12.07 7.41
N VAL A 371 4.37 -11.68 6.75
CA VAL A 371 4.33 -10.97 5.48
C VAL A 371 5.28 -11.64 4.49
N VAL A 372 4.87 -11.72 3.22
CA VAL A 372 5.68 -12.26 2.13
C VAL A 372 6.06 -11.11 1.21
N CYS A 373 7.31 -11.08 0.77
CA CYS A 373 7.82 -10.06 -0.14
C CYS A 373 9.00 -10.58 -0.95
N GLU A 374 9.39 -9.80 -1.97
CA GLU A 374 10.64 -10.06 -2.69
C GLU A 374 11.86 -9.65 -1.86
N GLN A 375 13.03 -10.15 -2.24
CA GLN A 375 14.29 -9.73 -1.60
C GLN A 375 14.67 -8.30 -1.99
N PHE A 376 14.41 -7.89 -3.23
CA PHE A 376 14.66 -6.51 -3.67
C PHE A 376 13.85 -5.52 -2.84
N ARG A 377 14.49 -4.42 -2.44
CA ARG A 377 13.84 -3.28 -1.79
C ARG A 377 14.68 -2.03 -2.03
N GLN A 378 14.02 -0.89 -2.14
CA GLN A 378 14.69 0.40 -2.32
C GLN A 378 13.91 1.50 -1.60
N TRP A 379 14.62 2.47 -1.05
CA TRP A 379 14.05 3.63 -0.41
C TRP A 379 14.87 4.89 -0.71
N ILE A 380 14.29 5.78 -1.50
CA ILE A 380 14.88 7.10 -1.77
C ILE A 380 14.11 8.12 -0.98
N VAL A 381 14.79 8.96 -0.20
CA VAL A 381 14.17 9.94 0.68
C VAL A 381 14.77 11.31 0.42
N GLU A 382 13.92 12.33 0.37
CA GLU A 382 14.35 13.70 0.22
C GLU A 382 15.17 14.13 1.45
N GLU A 383 16.35 14.67 1.21
CA GLU A 383 17.18 15.26 2.26
C GLU A 383 16.71 16.67 2.60
N GLU A 384 16.99 17.12 3.82
CA GLU A 384 16.63 18.48 4.21
C GLU A 384 17.48 19.50 3.45
N PRO A 385 16.89 20.52 2.79
CA PRO A 385 17.62 21.48 1.95
C PRO A 385 18.78 22.21 2.64
N ASN A 386 18.70 22.39 3.97
CA ASN A 386 19.71 23.10 4.78
C ASN A 386 20.65 22.16 5.56
N TYR A 387 20.67 20.86 5.25
CA TYR A 387 21.52 19.89 5.92
C TYR A 387 23.02 20.24 5.81
N VAL A 388 23.43 20.80 4.66
CA VAL A 388 24.82 21.10 4.33
C VAL A 388 25.28 22.46 4.87
N THR A 389 24.35 23.40 5.10
CA THR A 389 24.67 24.79 5.47
C THR A 389 24.71 25.06 6.98
N GLY A 390 24.63 24.00 7.82
CA GLY A 390 24.78 24.11 9.28
C GLY A 390 23.57 24.68 10.02
N GLY A 391 22.40 24.79 9.37
CA GLY A 391 21.15 25.17 10.02
C GLY A 391 20.62 24.11 11.01
N PRO A 392 19.61 24.43 11.84
CA PRO A 392 19.01 23.46 12.75
C PRO A 392 18.37 22.32 11.96
N ARG A 393 18.78 21.07 12.22
CA ARG A 393 18.22 19.88 11.56
C ARG A 393 16.75 19.67 11.94
N ARG A 394 15.82 19.86 11.00
CA ARG A 394 14.40 19.50 11.16
C ARG A 394 14.18 18.03 10.87
N PHE A 395 14.93 17.42 9.96
CA PHE A 395 14.76 16.01 9.63
C PHE A 395 15.21 15.12 10.80
N GLN A 396 14.23 14.44 11.42
CA GLN A 396 14.46 13.50 12.51
C GLN A 396 14.38 12.08 11.96
N ARG A 397 15.45 11.29 12.12
CA ARG A 397 15.48 9.89 11.68
C ARG A 397 16.53 9.06 12.42
N PRO A 398 16.40 7.72 12.42
CA PRO A 398 17.52 6.84 12.71
C PRO A 398 18.72 7.21 11.83
N ALA A 399 19.85 7.55 12.45
CA ALA A 399 21.05 7.93 11.71
C ALA A 399 21.56 6.77 10.83
N ALA A 400 21.40 5.53 11.30
CA ALA A 400 21.84 4.32 10.59
C ALA A 400 21.09 4.07 9.27
N TRP A 401 19.93 4.67 9.02
CA TRP A 401 19.24 4.53 7.72
C TRP A 401 20.14 4.87 6.54
N GLN A 402 21.00 5.89 6.66
CA GLN A 402 21.89 6.33 5.57
C GLN A 402 23.02 5.34 5.23
N SER A 403 23.23 4.34 6.07
CA SER A 403 24.24 3.29 5.87
C SER A 403 23.63 1.93 5.50
N LEU A 404 22.30 1.86 5.42
CA LEU A 404 21.62 0.64 4.99
C LEU A 404 21.65 0.55 3.47
N GLU A 405 21.76 -0.68 2.98
CA GLU A 405 21.75 -0.97 1.56
C GLU A 405 20.41 -0.54 0.93
N ASN A 406 20.49 0.09 -0.25
CA ASN A 406 19.35 0.59 -1.02
C ASN A 406 18.50 1.66 -0.31
N VAL A 407 19.12 2.42 0.61
CA VAL A 407 18.53 3.63 1.20
C VAL A 407 19.38 4.84 0.83
N ASP A 408 18.84 5.73 -0.01
CA ASP A 408 19.55 6.93 -0.44
C ASP A 408 18.81 8.19 0.01
N PHE A 409 19.58 9.16 0.52
CA PHE A 409 19.09 10.50 0.80
C PHE A 409 19.55 11.43 -0.33
N VAL A 410 18.60 12.09 -0.98
CA VAL A 410 18.85 12.88 -2.19
C VAL A 410 18.18 14.23 -2.13
N LYS A 411 18.70 15.22 -2.86
CA LYS A 411 18.12 16.57 -2.94
C LYS A 411 16.77 16.61 -3.64
N ASP A 412 16.57 15.74 -4.61
CA ASP A 412 15.36 15.68 -5.42
C ASP A 412 15.01 14.23 -5.71
N VAL A 413 13.82 13.83 -5.26
CA VAL A 413 13.28 12.47 -5.38
C VAL A 413 12.48 12.30 -6.67
N ALA A 414 12.05 13.39 -7.32
CA ALA A 414 11.13 13.36 -8.45
C ALA A 414 11.63 12.52 -9.66
N PRO A 415 12.93 12.51 -10.02
CA PRO A 415 13.43 11.63 -11.08
C PRO A 415 13.27 10.14 -10.74
N TYR A 416 13.51 9.76 -9.48
CA TYR A 416 13.40 8.37 -9.01
C TYR A 416 11.94 7.92 -8.96
N GLU A 417 11.03 8.78 -8.49
CA GLU A 417 9.58 8.53 -8.53
C GLU A 417 9.11 8.33 -9.97
N THR A 418 9.51 9.23 -10.87
CA THR A 418 9.12 9.16 -12.28
C THR A 418 9.63 7.86 -12.91
N MET A 419 10.91 7.52 -12.70
CA MET A 419 11.50 6.26 -13.16
C MET A 419 10.69 5.06 -12.69
N LYS A 420 10.40 4.96 -11.39
CA LYS A 420 9.67 3.84 -10.80
C LYS A 420 8.23 3.79 -11.29
N LEU A 421 7.53 4.91 -11.34
CA LEU A 421 6.13 4.97 -11.82
C LEU A 421 6.02 4.60 -13.30
N ARG A 422 6.96 5.03 -14.14
CA ARG A 422 6.97 4.77 -15.59
C ARG A 422 7.39 3.35 -15.94
N LEU A 423 8.48 2.87 -15.34
CA LEU A 423 9.11 1.60 -15.71
C LEU A 423 8.55 0.43 -14.91
N LEU A 424 8.36 0.58 -13.59
CA LEU A 424 7.80 -0.48 -12.76
C LEU A 424 6.28 -0.44 -12.80
N ASN A 425 5.64 0.60 -12.25
CA ASN A 425 4.19 0.58 -12.07
C ASN A 425 3.41 0.56 -13.39
N GLY A 426 3.85 1.35 -14.38
CA GLY A 426 3.24 1.39 -15.70
C GLY A 426 3.27 0.01 -16.36
N SER A 427 4.44 -0.61 -16.42
CA SER A 427 4.59 -1.94 -17.04
C SER A 427 3.87 -3.03 -16.24
N HIS A 428 3.86 -2.95 -14.91
CA HIS A 428 3.14 -3.87 -14.03
C HIS A 428 1.64 -3.85 -14.30
N LEU A 429 1.06 -2.64 -14.40
CA LEU A 429 -0.36 -2.47 -14.69
C LEU A 429 -0.71 -2.99 -16.09
N ALA A 430 0.15 -2.72 -17.08
CA ALA A 430 -0.04 -3.19 -18.45
C ALA A 430 -0.11 -4.72 -18.53
N VAL A 431 0.89 -5.41 -17.98
CA VAL A 431 0.94 -6.89 -18.04
C VAL A 431 -0.12 -7.54 -17.15
N ALA A 432 -0.47 -6.93 -16.01
CA ALA A 432 -1.54 -7.44 -15.16
C ALA A 432 -2.91 -7.34 -15.84
N CYS A 433 -3.25 -6.19 -16.45
CA CYS A 433 -4.53 -6.02 -17.14
C CYS A 433 -4.66 -6.96 -18.33
N LEU A 434 -3.64 -7.06 -19.19
CA LEU A 434 -3.66 -7.96 -20.33
C LEU A 434 -3.61 -9.44 -19.92
N GLY A 435 -2.82 -9.77 -18.89
CA GLY A 435 -2.73 -11.11 -18.31
C GLY A 435 -4.07 -11.60 -17.75
N GLU A 436 -4.81 -10.72 -17.06
CA GLU A 436 -6.15 -11.06 -16.57
C GLU A 436 -7.15 -11.32 -17.72
N LEU A 437 -7.05 -10.58 -18.84
CA LEU A 437 -7.86 -10.86 -20.04
C LEU A 437 -7.52 -12.20 -20.68
N ILE A 438 -6.26 -12.64 -20.61
CA ILE A 438 -5.81 -13.99 -21.04
C ILE A 438 -6.28 -15.08 -20.06
N GLY A 439 -6.50 -14.72 -18.79
CA GLY A 439 -6.88 -15.64 -17.72
C GLY A 439 -5.72 -16.13 -16.86
N LEU A 440 -4.57 -15.45 -16.94
CA LEU A 440 -3.44 -15.64 -16.03
C LEU A 440 -3.81 -15.12 -14.63
N GLN A 441 -3.26 -15.73 -13.59
CA GLN A 441 -3.54 -15.41 -12.19
C GLN A 441 -2.40 -14.65 -11.53
N HIS A 442 -1.16 -14.92 -11.96
CA HIS A 442 0.04 -14.37 -11.33
C HIS A 442 0.93 -13.60 -12.30
N ILE A 443 1.69 -12.65 -11.78
CA ILE A 443 2.61 -11.82 -12.56
C ILE A 443 3.72 -12.64 -13.20
N HIS A 444 4.27 -13.64 -12.52
CA HIS A 444 5.30 -14.50 -13.12
C HIS A 444 4.79 -15.29 -14.33
N GLU A 445 3.49 -15.64 -14.37
CA GLU A 445 2.88 -16.29 -15.54
C GLU A 445 2.83 -15.32 -16.74
N THR A 446 2.63 -14.02 -16.48
CA THR A 446 2.71 -13.00 -17.53
C THR A 446 4.11 -12.91 -18.14
N MET A 447 5.16 -13.16 -17.35
CA MET A 447 6.54 -13.18 -17.84
C MET A 447 6.91 -14.47 -18.58
N GLN A 448 6.20 -15.57 -18.30
CA GLN A 448 6.31 -16.82 -19.06
C GLN A 448 5.61 -16.72 -20.42
N CYS A 449 4.58 -15.88 -20.53
CA CYS A 449 3.94 -15.54 -21.79
C CYS A 449 4.88 -14.66 -22.65
N VAL A 450 5.38 -15.22 -23.76
CA VAL A 450 6.37 -14.56 -24.64
C VAL A 450 5.88 -13.19 -25.12
N SER A 451 4.61 -13.09 -25.55
CA SER A 451 4.06 -11.85 -26.09
C SER A 451 3.90 -10.76 -25.02
N LEU A 452 3.53 -11.10 -23.79
CA LEU A 452 3.45 -10.15 -22.67
C LEU A 452 4.82 -9.70 -22.18
N ARG A 453 5.79 -10.62 -22.06
CA ARG A 453 7.17 -10.28 -21.71
C ARG A 453 7.77 -9.33 -22.74
N GLU A 454 7.59 -9.60 -24.03
CA GLU A 454 8.05 -8.72 -25.11
C GLU A 454 7.34 -7.36 -25.07
N LEU A 455 6.02 -7.34 -24.84
CA LEU A 455 5.28 -6.08 -24.65
C LEU A 455 5.85 -5.26 -23.49
N MET A 456 6.16 -5.89 -22.35
CA MET A 456 6.74 -5.21 -21.19
C MET A 456 8.09 -4.55 -21.54
N ILE A 457 8.98 -5.30 -22.19
CA ILE A 457 10.31 -4.82 -22.60
C ILE A 457 10.17 -3.66 -23.58
N GLN A 458 9.40 -3.83 -24.66
CA GLN A 458 9.24 -2.80 -25.68
C GLN A 458 8.51 -1.55 -25.17
N LEU A 459 7.54 -1.72 -24.27
CA LEU A 459 6.87 -0.62 -23.59
C LEU A 459 7.88 0.22 -22.80
N MET A 460 8.74 -0.43 -22.01
CA MET A 460 9.79 0.25 -21.24
C MET A 460 10.88 0.88 -22.13
N ASP A 461 11.23 0.25 -23.24
CA ASP A 461 12.31 0.74 -24.11
C ASP A 461 11.87 1.87 -25.04
N ARG A 462 10.69 1.77 -25.63
CA ARG A 462 10.25 2.68 -26.69
C ARG A 462 9.30 3.76 -26.21
N GLU A 463 8.51 3.48 -25.18
CA GLU A 463 7.35 4.30 -24.84
C GLU A 463 7.48 4.98 -23.48
N THR A 464 7.71 4.23 -22.39
CA THR A 464 7.78 4.81 -21.04
C THR A 464 9.19 5.21 -20.63
N GLY A 465 10.24 4.47 -21.01
CA GLY A 465 11.62 4.82 -20.67
C GLY A 465 12.09 6.16 -21.22
N PRO A 466 11.78 6.53 -22.48
CA PRO A 466 12.14 7.84 -23.00
C PRO A 466 11.48 9.03 -22.29
N THR A 467 10.47 8.80 -21.44
CA THR A 467 9.84 9.86 -20.62
C THR A 467 10.41 9.94 -19.21
N VAL A 468 11.41 9.11 -18.89
CA VAL A 468 12.11 9.15 -17.61
C VAL A 468 13.25 10.17 -17.70
N PRO A 469 13.27 11.20 -16.82
CA PRO A 469 14.39 12.14 -16.77
C PRO A 469 15.68 11.44 -16.33
N PRO A 470 16.87 12.03 -16.53
CA PRO A 470 18.12 11.50 -15.98
C PRO A 470 18.02 11.25 -14.48
N VAL A 471 18.41 10.05 -14.03
CA VAL A 471 18.38 9.65 -12.62
C VAL A 471 19.81 9.43 -12.15
N ALA A 472 20.26 10.19 -11.16
CA ALA A 472 21.62 10.11 -10.67
C ALA A 472 21.93 8.71 -10.13
N GLY A 473 23.09 8.16 -10.51
CA GLY A 473 23.54 6.85 -10.04
C GLY A 473 22.78 5.63 -10.58
N ILE A 474 21.78 5.81 -11.45
CA ILE A 474 20.98 4.69 -11.98
C ILE A 474 21.26 4.45 -13.47
N ASN A 475 21.61 3.21 -13.81
CA ASN A 475 21.61 2.74 -15.19
C ASN A 475 20.21 2.24 -15.57
N LEU A 476 19.50 2.98 -16.42
CA LEU A 476 18.13 2.61 -16.80
C LEU A 476 18.04 1.27 -17.55
N LYS A 477 19.05 0.87 -18.33
CA LYS A 477 19.03 -0.42 -19.05
C LYS A 477 19.11 -1.59 -18.07
N GLU A 478 20.00 -1.48 -17.10
CA GLU A 478 20.15 -2.46 -16.02
C GLU A 478 18.89 -2.51 -15.14
N TYR A 479 18.37 -1.34 -14.75
CA TYR A 479 17.15 -1.24 -13.97
C TYR A 479 15.96 -1.94 -14.65
N LYS A 480 15.73 -1.71 -15.95
CA LYS A 480 14.68 -2.41 -16.72
C LYS A 480 14.88 -3.93 -16.74
N SER A 481 16.11 -4.40 -16.85
CA SER A 481 16.43 -5.84 -16.83
C SER A 481 16.07 -6.45 -15.47
N ILE A 482 16.44 -5.77 -14.38
CA ILE A 482 16.06 -6.14 -13.01
C ILE A 482 14.55 -6.20 -12.86
N LEU A 483 13.78 -5.27 -13.43
CA LEU A 483 12.32 -5.29 -13.35
C LEU A 483 11.71 -6.54 -14.01
N VAL A 484 12.22 -6.95 -15.17
CA VAL A 484 11.76 -8.18 -15.85
C VAL A 484 12.05 -9.41 -14.98
N GLU A 485 13.24 -9.49 -14.38
CA GLU A 485 13.61 -10.57 -13.47
C GLU A 485 12.73 -10.60 -12.21
N ARG A 486 12.45 -9.44 -11.62
CA ARG A 486 11.57 -9.30 -10.46
C ARG A 486 10.16 -9.78 -10.77
N PHE A 487 9.61 -9.43 -11.92
CA PHE A 487 8.27 -9.88 -12.31
C PHE A 487 8.23 -11.38 -12.63
N ALA A 488 9.35 -11.95 -13.10
CA ALA A 488 9.47 -13.39 -13.38
C ALA A 488 9.62 -14.27 -12.13
N ASN A 489 9.70 -13.67 -10.93
CA ASN A 489 9.91 -14.38 -9.68
C ASN A 489 8.69 -15.23 -9.27
N VAL A 490 8.76 -16.52 -9.61
CA VAL A 490 7.70 -17.52 -9.33
C VAL A 490 7.41 -17.74 -7.85
N ALA A 491 8.36 -17.42 -6.96
CA ALA A 491 8.23 -17.70 -5.54
C ALA A 491 7.29 -16.72 -4.82
N ILE A 492 7.07 -15.53 -5.40
CA ILE A 492 6.29 -14.46 -4.78
C ILE A 492 4.79 -14.69 -4.92
N LEU A 493 4.35 -15.33 -6.01
CA LEU A 493 2.93 -15.54 -6.32
C LEU A 493 2.13 -14.23 -6.27
N ASP A 494 2.72 -13.15 -6.79
CA ASP A 494 2.02 -11.87 -6.91
C ASP A 494 0.86 -12.00 -7.91
N THR A 495 -0.35 -11.60 -7.53
CA THR A 495 -1.54 -11.83 -8.34
C THR A 495 -1.84 -10.66 -9.28
N VAL A 496 -2.31 -10.95 -10.49
CA VAL A 496 -2.75 -9.93 -11.45
C VAL A 496 -3.89 -9.07 -10.88
N ASP A 497 -4.81 -9.68 -10.12
CA ASP A 497 -5.93 -8.99 -9.48
C ASP A 497 -5.47 -7.97 -8.44
N ARG A 498 -4.45 -8.30 -7.61
CA ARG A 498 -3.91 -7.36 -6.62
C ARG A 498 -3.27 -6.17 -7.30
N VAL A 499 -2.52 -6.42 -8.37
CA VAL A 499 -1.81 -5.37 -9.13
C VAL A 499 -2.78 -4.47 -9.86
N ALA A 500 -3.87 -5.02 -10.39
CA ALA A 500 -4.85 -4.25 -11.17
C ALA A 500 -5.98 -3.64 -10.31
N THR A 501 -6.18 -4.09 -9.08
CA THR A 501 -7.11 -3.50 -8.10
C THR A 501 -6.62 -2.12 -7.66
N ASP A 502 -7.49 -1.12 -7.71
CA ASP A 502 -7.20 0.27 -7.28
C ASP A 502 -5.95 0.89 -7.93
N ALA A 503 -5.48 0.30 -9.04
CA ALA A 503 -4.28 0.72 -9.72
C ALA A 503 -4.55 2.03 -10.48
N PRO A 504 -3.81 3.11 -10.18
CA PRO A 504 -4.08 4.41 -10.78
C PRO A 504 -3.68 4.40 -12.25
N LEU A 505 -4.66 4.47 -13.15
CA LEU A 505 -4.42 4.56 -14.60
C LEU A 505 -3.50 5.74 -14.99
N ALA A 506 -3.42 6.75 -14.12
CA ALA A 506 -2.50 7.88 -14.23
C ALA A 506 -1.03 7.47 -14.48
N VAL A 507 -0.58 6.29 -14.02
CA VAL A 507 0.80 5.85 -14.28
C VAL A 507 1.09 5.61 -15.77
N LEU A 508 0.09 5.16 -16.53
CA LEU A 508 0.16 4.97 -17.98
C LEU A 508 -0.16 6.27 -18.72
N VAL A 509 -1.22 6.97 -18.30
CA VAL A 509 -1.69 8.21 -18.93
C VAL A 509 -0.64 9.30 -18.90
N ALA A 510 0.05 9.48 -17.78
CA ALA A 510 1.04 10.54 -17.68
C ALA A 510 2.25 10.27 -18.60
N ALA A 511 2.63 9.02 -18.86
CA ALA A 511 3.67 8.72 -19.85
C ALA A 511 3.23 9.12 -21.27
N LEU A 512 1.96 8.86 -21.60
CA LEU A 512 1.40 9.26 -22.89
C LEU A 512 1.28 10.78 -23.03
N HIS A 513 0.91 11.50 -21.95
CA HIS A 513 0.92 12.96 -21.93
C HIS A 513 2.31 13.53 -22.23
N ASP A 514 3.35 13.04 -21.57
CA ASP A 514 4.73 13.51 -21.79
C ASP A 514 5.17 13.30 -23.25
N ARG A 515 4.76 12.16 -23.85
CA ARG A 515 4.97 11.91 -25.28
C ARG A 515 4.19 12.90 -26.14
N ILE A 516 2.92 13.15 -25.87
CA ILE A 516 2.13 14.14 -26.62
C ILE A 516 2.79 15.52 -26.60
N VAL A 517 3.29 15.95 -25.44
CA VAL A 517 4.04 17.20 -25.30
C VAL A 517 5.33 17.16 -26.13
N ALA A 518 6.07 16.06 -26.12
CA ALA A 518 7.35 15.94 -26.80
C ALA A 518 7.26 15.79 -28.33
N MET A 519 6.26 15.08 -28.86
CA MET A 519 6.18 14.71 -30.30
C MET A 519 4.88 15.09 -31.01
N GLY A 520 3.95 15.80 -30.34
CA GLY A 520 2.78 16.41 -30.98
C GLY A 520 1.85 15.39 -31.65
N ALA A 521 1.61 15.54 -32.94
CA ALA A 521 0.70 14.70 -33.72
C ALA A 521 1.20 13.25 -33.94
N ALA A 522 2.50 13.00 -33.77
CA ALA A 522 3.07 11.66 -33.94
C ALA A 522 2.91 10.77 -32.70
N ALA A 523 2.49 11.34 -31.56
CA ALA A 523 2.50 10.68 -30.26
C ALA A 523 1.69 9.38 -30.23
N GLU A 524 0.49 9.39 -30.78
CA GLU A 524 -0.40 8.24 -30.76
C GLU A 524 0.11 7.10 -31.64
N ALA A 525 0.59 7.43 -32.84
CA ALA A 525 1.18 6.45 -33.77
C ALA A 525 2.45 5.81 -33.18
N LYS A 526 3.22 6.58 -32.39
CA LYS A 526 4.44 6.12 -31.70
C LYS A 526 4.19 5.62 -30.27
N SER A 527 2.93 5.46 -29.85
CA SER A 527 2.61 4.91 -28.51
C SER A 527 1.58 3.76 -28.56
N PRO A 528 1.69 2.80 -29.49
CA PRO A 528 0.71 1.74 -29.64
C PRO A 528 0.59 0.85 -28.39
N LEU A 529 1.68 0.58 -27.65
CA LEU A 529 1.67 -0.31 -26.50
C LEU A 529 1.06 0.36 -25.27
N LEU A 530 1.29 1.66 -25.05
CA LEU A 530 0.62 2.46 -24.03
C LEU A 530 -0.88 2.51 -24.29
N ILE A 531 -1.29 2.77 -25.53
CA ILE A 531 -2.71 2.83 -25.91
C ILE A 531 -3.37 1.47 -25.73
N LEU A 532 -2.71 0.37 -26.13
CA LEU A 532 -3.21 -0.99 -25.89
C LEU A 532 -3.36 -1.28 -24.39
N SER A 533 -2.37 -0.85 -23.58
CA SER A 533 -2.40 -1.04 -22.12
C SER A 533 -3.56 -0.27 -21.49
N ILE A 534 -3.79 0.98 -21.88
CA ILE A 534 -4.94 1.79 -21.44
C ILE A 534 -6.26 1.13 -21.87
N ALA A 535 -6.35 0.65 -23.12
CA ALA A 535 -7.53 -0.05 -23.62
C ALA A 535 -7.84 -1.32 -22.82
N SER A 536 -6.82 -2.08 -22.43
CA SER A 536 -6.96 -3.27 -21.59
C SER A 536 -7.51 -2.93 -20.21
N TRP A 537 -7.04 -1.82 -19.62
CA TRP A 537 -7.56 -1.32 -18.34
C TRP A 537 -9.03 -0.90 -18.47
N VAL A 538 -9.40 -0.16 -19.52
CA VAL A 538 -10.78 0.28 -19.75
C VAL A 538 -11.72 -0.93 -19.88
N LEU A 539 -11.33 -1.93 -20.68
CA LEU A 539 -12.10 -3.16 -20.84
C LEU A 539 -12.24 -3.91 -19.52
N ARG A 540 -11.12 -4.12 -18.80
CA ARG A 540 -11.09 -4.80 -17.51
C ARG A 540 -11.95 -4.09 -16.46
N ALA A 541 -11.80 -2.77 -16.31
CA ALA A 541 -12.51 -1.96 -15.33
C ALA A 541 -14.02 -1.89 -15.59
N SER A 542 -14.44 -2.22 -16.81
CA SER A 542 -15.85 -2.40 -17.20
C SER A 542 -16.42 -3.76 -16.77
N GLY A 543 -15.57 -4.67 -16.27
CA GLY A 543 -15.93 -6.01 -15.81
C GLY A 543 -16.07 -7.01 -16.96
N GLY A 544 -16.93 -8.01 -16.77
CA GLY A 544 -17.17 -9.05 -17.77
C GLY A 544 -16.28 -10.29 -17.56
N LYS A 545 -15.86 -10.90 -18.67
CA LYS A 545 -15.10 -12.16 -18.69
C LYS A 545 -13.85 -12.01 -19.56
N GLY A 546 -12.75 -12.63 -19.15
CA GLY A 546 -11.57 -12.83 -20.00
C GLY A 546 -11.83 -13.88 -21.10
N GLU A 547 -10.84 -14.14 -21.95
CA GLU A 547 -10.98 -15.02 -23.12
C GLU A 547 -11.23 -16.50 -22.77
N THR A 548 -10.91 -16.90 -21.54
CA THR A 548 -11.19 -18.22 -20.96
C THR A 548 -12.58 -18.33 -20.35
N GLY A 549 -13.36 -17.25 -20.36
CA GLY A 549 -14.68 -17.18 -19.73
C GLY A 549 -14.65 -16.89 -18.22
N ARG A 550 -13.46 -16.78 -17.61
CA ARG A 550 -13.30 -16.40 -16.20
C ARG A 550 -13.79 -14.97 -15.99
N ALA A 551 -14.62 -14.75 -14.95
CA ALA A 551 -15.09 -13.43 -14.58
C ALA A 551 -13.94 -12.55 -14.08
N ILE A 552 -13.95 -11.28 -14.49
CA ILE A 552 -12.98 -10.27 -14.08
C ILE A 552 -13.46 -9.64 -12.77
N SER A 553 -12.60 -9.65 -11.75
CA SER A 553 -12.90 -9.05 -10.45
C SER A 553 -12.52 -7.57 -10.49
N VAL A 554 -13.54 -6.70 -10.43
CA VAL A 554 -13.34 -5.25 -10.41
C VAL A 554 -13.61 -4.71 -9.02
N ARG A 555 -12.58 -4.09 -8.44
CA ARG A 555 -12.64 -3.17 -7.31
C ARG A 555 -12.18 -1.80 -7.82
N HIS A 556 -13.15 -0.91 -8.00
CA HIS A 556 -12.94 0.45 -8.49
C HIS A 556 -14.18 1.29 -8.12
N PRO A 557 -14.04 2.53 -7.63
CA PRO A 557 -15.17 3.37 -7.24
C PRO A 557 -16.20 3.60 -8.36
N LEU A 558 -15.73 3.65 -9.61
CA LEU A 558 -16.57 3.87 -10.79
C LEU A 558 -17.04 2.58 -11.48
N LYS A 559 -16.89 1.41 -10.85
CA LYS A 559 -17.20 0.09 -11.47
C LYS A 559 -18.59 0.03 -12.10
N GLU A 560 -19.63 0.41 -11.35
CA GLU A 560 -21.01 0.30 -11.83
C GLU A 560 -21.29 1.21 -13.03
N GLN A 561 -20.73 2.43 -13.00
CA GLN A 561 -20.82 3.38 -14.11
C GLN A 561 -20.04 2.88 -15.34
N LEU A 562 -18.84 2.33 -15.14
CA LEU A 562 -18.02 1.76 -16.22
C LEU A 562 -18.73 0.56 -16.87
N ALA A 563 -19.25 -0.38 -16.06
CA ALA A 563 -19.95 -1.55 -16.55
C ALA A 563 -21.23 -1.21 -17.32
N SER A 564 -22.09 -0.36 -16.74
CA SER A 564 -23.36 0.03 -17.37
C SER A 564 -23.17 0.85 -18.65
N THR A 565 -22.11 1.66 -18.71
CA THR A 565 -21.81 2.46 -19.90
C THR A 565 -21.14 1.61 -20.98
N SER A 566 -20.21 0.72 -20.60
CA SER A 566 -19.58 -0.23 -21.53
C SER A 566 -20.59 -1.19 -22.15
N ALA A 567 -21.67 -1.55 -21.46
CA ALA A 567 -22.73 -2.39 -22.01
C ALA A 567 -23.46 -1.73 -23.21
N LYS A 568 -23.43 -0.40 -23.30
CA LYS A 568 -24.01 0.39 -24.41
C LYS A 568 -23.04 0.56 -25.57
N CYS A 569 -21.75 0.30 -25.36
CA CYS A 569 -20.73 0.36 -26.40
C CYS A 569 -20.82 -0.91 -27.26
N ALA A 570 -21.31 -0.79 -28.50
CA ALA A 570 -21.27 -1.89 -29.46
C ALA A 570 -19.82 -2.10 -29.94
N ASN A 571 -19.35 -1.23 -30.84
CA ASN A 571 -18.02 -1.26 -31.46
C ASN A 571 -17.27 0.08 -31.33
N ASP A 572 -17.79 1.02 -30.56
CA ASP A 572 -17.22 2.34 -30.34
C ASP A 572 -17.29 2.72 -28.85
N LEU A 573 -16.41 3.63 -28.44
CA LEU A 573 -16.34 4.16 -27.07
C LEU A 573 -17.17 5.45 -26.89
N VAL A 574 -18.02 5.84 -27.85
CA VAL A 574 -18.80 7.09 -27.77
C VAL A 574 -19.66 7.14 -26.50
N PRO A 575 -20.40 6.08 -26.11
CA PRO A 575 -21.15 6.08 -24.86
C PRO A 575 -20.27 6.31 -23.62
N MET A 576 -19.02 5.86 -23.64
CA MET A 576 -18.07 6.02 -22.54
C MET A 576 -17.31 7.34 -22.56
N HIS A 577 -17.44 8.17 -23.60
CA HIS A 577 -16.60 9.36 -23.80
C HIS A 577 -16.58 10.27 -22.56
N ARG A 578 -17.73 10.64 -22.01
CA ARG A 578 -17.82 11.50 -20.82
C ARG A 578 -17.09 10.92 -19.60
N LEU A 579 -17.27 9.63 -19.35
CA LEU A 579 -16.65 8.93 -18.22
C LEU A 579 -15.13 8.81 -18.42
N LEU A 580 -14.70 8.51 -19.65
CA LEU A 580 -13.28 8.48 -19.99
C LEU A 580 -12.65 9.87 -19.94
N THR A 581 -13.36 10.96 -20.25
CA THR A 581 -12.86 12.33 -20.07
C THR A 581 -12.59 12.64 -18.59
N MET A 582 -13.41 12.12 -17.68
CA MET A 582 -13.16 12.26 -16.24
C MET A 582 -11.94 11.46 -15.76
N ILE A 583 -11.66 10.31 -16.37
CA ILE A 583 -10.59 9.38 -15.95
C ILE A 583 -9.25 9.71 -16.63
N LEU A 584 -9.27 9.92 -17.94
CA LEU A 584 -8.09 10.15 -18.80
C LEU A 584 -7.76 11.65 -18.94
N GLY A 585 -8.73 12.52 -18.64
CA GLY A 585 -8.60 13.96 -18.80
C GLY A 585 -9.01 14.48 -20.19
N PRO A 586 -9.38 15.77 -20.28
CA PRO A 586 -9.83 16.39 -21.53
C PRO A 586 -8.74 16.44 -22.61
N LEU A 587 -7.48 16.65 -22.21
CA LEU A 587 -6.34 16.72 -23.15
C LEU A 587 -6.21 15.50 -24.05
N LEU A 588 -6.50 14.30 -23.52
CA LEU A 588 -6.52 13.08 -24.33
C LEU A 588 -7.82 12.92 -25.11
N MET A 589 -8.96 13.12 -24.44
CA MET A 589 -10.26 12.81 -25.04
C MET A 589 -10.68 13.79 -26.14
N GLU A 590 -10.11 15.00 -26.18
CA GLU A 590 -10.32 15.96 -27.28
C GLU A 590 -9.49 15.60 -28.54
N ARG A 591 -8.47 14.74 -28.41
CA ARG A 591 -7.61 14.33 -29.52
C ARG A 591 -8.25 13.20 -30.31
N LYS A 592 -8.75 13.52 -31.51
CA LYS A 592 -9.37 12.56 -32.43
C LYS A 592 -8.50 11.33 -32.71
N ALA A 593 -7.19 11.53 -32.88
CA ALA A 593 -6.24 10.44 -33.13
C ALA A 593 -6.17 9.46 -31.95
N PHE A 594 -6.11 9.97 -30.72
CA PHE A 594 -6.11 9.15 -29.51
C PHE A 594 -7.41 8.39 -29.34
N VAL A 595 -8.56 9.06 -29.46
CA VAL A 595 -9.88 8.41 -29.33
C VAL A 595 -10.05 7.30 -30.36
N ALA A 596 -9.60 7.52 -31.60
CA ALA A 596 -9.63 6.49 -32.66
C ALA A 596 -8.73 5.29 -32.32
N ALA A 597 -7.49 5.54 -31.90
CA ALA A 597 -6.54 4.50 -31.53
C ALA A 597 -7.00 3.69 -30.32
N LEU A 598 -7.48 4.37 -29.26
CA LEU A 598 -8.04 3.74 -28.06
C LEU A 598 -9.26 2.87 -28.41
N THR A 599 -10.17 3.39 -29.24
CA THR A 599 -11.37 2.65 -29.69
C THR A 599 -10.98 1.41 -30.48
N SER A 600 -9.99 1.52 -31.38
CA SER A 600 -9.47 0.39 -32.16
C SER A 600 -8.87 -0.70 -31.26
N ALA A 601 -8.00 -0.32 -30.32
CA ALA A 601 -7.38 -1.24 -29.38
C ALA A 601 -8.41 -1.92 -28.46
N TRP A 602 -9.34 -1.15 -27.91
CA TRP A 602 -10.42 -1.67 -27.06
C TRP A 602 -11.31 -2.65 -27.82
N LYS A 603 -11.70 -2.31 -29.07
CA LYS A 603 -12.50 -3.19 -29.91
C LYS A 603 -11.77 -4.49 -30.21
N ALA A 604 -10.48 -4.43 -30.57
CA ALA A 604 -9.67 -5.62 -30.83
C ALA A 604 -9.63 -6.56 -29.61
N LEU A 605 -9.38 -6.02 -28.42
CA LEU A 605 -9.39 -6.78 -27.17
C LEU A 605 -10.79 -7.32 -26.84
N LYS A 606 -11.84 -6.51 -26.97
CA LYS A 606 -13.23 -6.94 -26.74
C LYS A 606 -13.61 -8.09 -27.66
N THR A 607 -13.28 -7.99 -28.95
CA THR A 607 -13.51 -9.07 -29.92
C THR A 607 -12.73 -10.31 -29.55
N ALA A 608 -11.47 -10.18 -29.12
CA ALA A 608 -10.66 -11.32 -28.69
C ALA A 608 -11.28 -12.08 -27.50
N VAL A 609 -11.78 -11.37 -26.49
CA VAL A 609 -12.36 -12.03 -25.29
C VAL A 609 -13.78 -12.55 -25.50
N THR A 610 -14.55 -11.99 -26.45
CA THR A 610 -15.95 -12.40 -26.71
C THR A 610 -16.13 -13.41 -27.84
N SER A 611 -15.19 -13.49 -28.78
CA SER A 611 -15.29 -14.43 -29.90
C SER A 611 -15.18 -15.87 -29.42
N PRO A 612 -16.03 -16.80 -29.93
CA PRO A 612 -15.90 -18.21 -29.61
C PRO A 612 -14.55 -18.75 -30.07
N ALA A 613 -14.01 -19.70 -29.33
CA ALA A 613 -12.81 -20.41 -29.75
C ALA A 613 -13.07 -21.10 -31.10
N ARG A 614 -12.25 -20.80 -32.13
CA ARG A 614 -12.35 -21.49 -33.41
C ARG A 614 -11.80 -22.91 -33.27
N VAL A 615 -12.59 -23.89 -33.71
CA VAL A 615 -12.19 -25.30 -33.70
C VAL A 615 -10.86 -25.46 -34.45
N GLY A 616 -9.86 -26.05 -33.80
CA GLY A 616 -8.54 -26.32 -34.39
C GLY A 616 -7.50 -25.20 -34.28
N VAL A 617 -7.88 -23.96 -33.88
CA VAL A 617 -6.91 -22.87 -33.66
C VAL A 617 -6.43 -22.91 -32.21
N LYS A 618 -5.17 -23.31 -32.00
CA LYS A 618 -4.51 -23.27 -30.69
C LYS A 618 -3.88 -21.89 -30.46
N GLY A 619 -4.09 -21.31 -29.28
CA GLY A 619 -3.43 -20.07 -28.83
C GLY A 619 -4.39 -19.00 -28.33
N SER A 620 -3.87 -18.11 -27.47
CA SER A 620 -4.61 -16.96 -26.95
C SER A 620 -4.94 -15.96 -28.06
N ARG A 621 -6.19 -15.48 -28.08
CA ARG A 621 -6.66 -14.45 -29.02
C ARG A 621 -6.19 -13.08 -28.57
N VAL A 622 -6.12 -12.85 -27.25
CA VAL A 622 -5.56 -11.62 -26.68
C VAL A 622 -4.06 -11.51 -27.02
N GLU A 623 -3.30 -12.61 -26.96
CA GLU A 623 -1.90 -12.61 -27.40
C GLU A 623 -1.73 -12.31 -28.89
N ALA A 624 -2.68 -12.71 -29.74
CA ALA A 624 -2.65 -12.35 -31.16
C ALA A 624 -2.81 -10.84 -31.36
N VAL A 625 -3.67 -10.18 -30.56
CA VAL A 625 -3.78 -8.71 -30.55
C VAL A 625 -2.46 -8.10 -30.09
N ILE A 626 -1.87 -8.59 -29.00
CA ILE A 626 -0.57 -8.10 -28.48
C ILE A 626 0.51 -8.19 -29.57
N ARG A 627 0.65 -9.35 -30.24
CA ARG A 627 1.62 -9.56 -31.33
C ARG A 627 1.41 -8.58 -32.48
N SER A 628 0.16 -8.28 -32.85
CA SER A 628 -0.14 -7.28 -33.87
C SER A 628 0.40 -5.90 -33.47
N TYR A 629 0.19 -5.47 -32.23
CA TYR A 629 0.68 -4.16 -31.76
C TYR A 629 2.21 -4.10 -31.64
N LEU A 630 2.85 -5.21 -31.27
CA LEU A 630 4.31 -5.34 -31.26
C LEU A 630 4.93 -5.18 -32.65
N GLN A 631 4.30 -5.73 -33.70
CA GLN A 631 4.78 -5.64 -35.08
C GLN A 631 4.67 -4.23 -35.67
N HIS A 632 3.71 -3.42 -35.20
CA HIS A 632 3.50 -2.05 -35.66
C HIS A 632 4.41 -1.04 -34.96
N ALA A 633 5.14 -1.43 -33.92
CA ALA A 633 6.13 -0.59 -33.29
C ALA A 633 7.43 -0.65 -34.13
N GLU A 634 7.91 0.50 -34.63
CA GLU A 634 9.12 0.60 -35.49
C GLU A 634 10.29 -0.24 -34.96
N PRO A 635 10.98 -1.04 -35.79
CA PRO A 635 12.10 -1.87 -35.34
C PRO A 635 13.18 -1.02 -34.66
N ILE A 636 13.82 -1.59 -33.63
CA ILE A 636 14.95 -0.96 -32.94
C ILE A 636 16.01 -0.67 -34.01
N ALA A 637 16.38 0.60 -34.18
CA ALA A 637 17.58 0.95 -34.92
C ALA A 637 18.74 0.22 -34.23
N SER A 638 19.29 -0.76 -34.91
CA SER A 638 20.46 -1.52 -34.49
C SER A 638 21.67 -0.57 -34.47
N SER A 639 21.78 0.25 -33.44
CA SER A 639 23.00 0.95 -33.09
C SER A 639 23.57 0.29 -31.84
N ASN A 640 24.49 -0.65 -32.11
CA ASN A 640 25.45 -1.29 -31.20
C ASN A 640 24.85 -2.21 -30.12
N LEU A 641 24.65 -3.47 -30.54
CA LEU A 641 24.64 -4.66 -29.68
C LEU A 641 25.94 -4.75 -28.86
#